data_AF-A0A7Y3AAY5-F1
#
_entry.id   AF-A0A7Y3AAY5-F1
#
_cell.length_a   1.000
_cell.length_b   1.000
_cell.length_c   1.000
_cell.angle_alpha   90.00
_cell.angle_beta   90.00
_cell.angle_gamma   90.00
#
_symmetry.space_group_name_H-M   'P 1'
#
loop_
_entity.id
_entity.type
_entity.pdbx_description
1 polymer ?
#
loop_
_entity_poly.entity_id
_entity_poly.type
_entity_poly.pdbx_seq_one_letter_code
_entity_poly.pdbx_strand_id
1 'polypeptide(L)'
;MPTAAEVVALVGDTPGVLDGITADDALEPLESIGDRLVEADRLLRGTPGLRLLLADPSVGATLRDTLQALTYRLDDLETELDERAAAESLDLERVNAALIAVRDSAWAIDRDRLRAAESVHDLGGRDVHDAGIDGLFSVHQALSALDRLEVRGRDSAGLHLLVGSHGLDLADPAVAAELDHRAGDELFTNSSVRVVDGRLSFVYKVAAEIGELGDNTRSLRESIRSDELLARALDNDTAEVVVLGHTRWASVGIISEPNAHPINSDQVGNDAGPYCTAVLNGDVDNYGDLIQAEELSIAGDITTDAKVIPTLTAKHLGSGHDITEAFRRTVSVFEGSVAIGMSSAAAPDDLLLALRGSGQALYVGLAEDSFIVASEPYGIVEEATEYLRMDGETPANPDNPNASRGQILRLRGRAAGEIEGIDRVAYDGTALPVTNADIAEAEVTTRDIDRGDHPHYLLKEISESPRSFRKTLRGKLLSIDGRFEVTVDESMIPAEVAAKLGDGTITTVYVIGQGTAAIAGQAVADALYDEVDGRLSVQAIPATELSGFGLRKDMSDSLVIAISQSGTTTDTNRTVDVAKQRGASVLAIVNRRGSDLTDRAHGVLYTSDGRDVEMSVASTKAFYSQIAAGFLLAIAVADLALPDRPEPADRQPLLQALHDLPEAMAKSLARRHDVERAASAHAPSRRYWACVGNGPNLIAARELRIKLSELCYKSIAADSTEDKKHIDLSSEPLILICAAGLEGSTADDVSKEVAIFKAHKSGPIVIATEGETRFSAALDVIYVPQTHPRLAFVLSTVIGHLFGYEAALAIDAQARPLREARAAIESLVEETRGQLSGEEFLARIEPSLSP
;
A
#
# COMPACT_ATOMS: atom_id res chain seq x y z
N MET A 1 -0.29 -29.53 19.11
CA MET A 1 1.12 -29.39 18.69
C MET A 1 1.37 -30.29 17.51
N PRO A 2 1.70 -29.73 16.33
CA PRO A 2 2.16 -30.50 15.18
C PRO A 2 3.48 -31.22 15.48
N THR A 3 3.78 -32.31 14.76
CA THR A 3 5.09 -32.98 14.85
C THR A 3 5.99 -32.62 13.67
N ALA A 4 7.31 -32.61 13.92
CA ALA A 4 8.32 -32.40 12.87
C ALA A 4 8.14 -33.35 11.68
N ALA A 5 7.82 -34.63 11.95
CA ALA A 5 7.63 -35.64 10.91
C ALA A 5 6.42 -35.37 10.01
N GLU A 6 5.31 -34.88 10.57
CA GLU A 6 4.11 -34.52 9.81
C GLU A 6 4.38 -33.35 8.85
N VAL A 7 4.98 -32.27 9.35
CA VAL A 7 5.26 -31.07 8.54
C VAL A 7 6.29 -31.36 7.44
N VAL A 8 7.39 -32.05 7.77
CA VAL A 8 8.43 -32.40 6.79
C VAL A 8 7.89 -33.35 5.71
N ALA A 9 6.98 -34.27 6.04
CA ALA A 9 6.39 -35.16 5.04
C ALA A 9 5.52 -34.40 4.02
N LEU A 10 4.80 -33.37 4.45
CA LEU A 10 3.98 -32.55 3.56
C LEU A 10 4.83 -31.78 2.55
N VAL A 11 5.98 -31.23 2.96
CA VAL A 11 6.81 -30.37 2.09
C VAL A 11 7.89 -31.15 1.32
N GLY A 12 8.48 -32.19 1.91
CA GLY A 12 9.80 -32.72 1.53
C GLY A 12 9.99 -33.23 0.10
N ASP A 13 8.94 -33.69 -0.58
CA ASP A 13 9.02 -34.21 -1.96
C ASP A 13 8.35 -33.29 -3.00
N THR A 14 7.91 -32.10 -2.59
CA THR A 14 7.21 -31.15 -3.47
C THR A 14 8.03 -30.72 -4.71
N PRO A 15 9.36 -30.51 -4.65
CA PRO A 15 10.12 -30.19 -5.87
C PRO A 15 10.18 -31.36 -6.85
N GLY A 16 10.27 -32.60 -6.34
CA GLY A 16 10.36 -33.81 -7.16
C GLY A 16 9.09 -34.12 -7.94
N VAL A 17 7.93 -33.66 -7.45
CA VAL A 17 6.63 -33.77 -8.15
C VAL A 17 6.61 -32.97 -9.46
N LEU A 18 7.41 -31.90 -9.58
CA LEU A 18 7.51 -31.09 -10.80
C LEU A 18 8.61 -31.57 -11.77
N ASP A 19 9.39 -32.60 -11.42
CA ASP A 19 10.46 -33.07 -12.28
C ASP A 19 9.91 -33.68 -13.59
N GLY A 20 10.23 -33.03 -14.71
CA GLY A 20 9.81 -33.47 -16.05
C GLY A 20 8.35 -33.15 -16.41
N ILE A 21 7.65 -32.37 -15.58
CA ILE A 21 6.32 -31.84 -15.88
C ILE A 21 6.44 -30.64 -16.83
N THR A 22 5.59 -30.60 -17.84
CA THR A 22 5.44 -29.46 -18.76
C THR A 22 4.17 -28.69 -18.46
N ALA A 23 4.05 -27.46 -18.96
CA ALA A 23 2.85 -26.61 -18.85
C ALA A 23 1.51 -27.35 -19.10
N ASP A 24 1.46 -28.26 -20.08
CA ASP A 24 0.23 -28.97 -20.50
C ASP A 24 -0.29 -29.97 -19.45
N ASP A 25 0.60 -30.52 -18.61
CA ASP A 25 0.28 -31.55 -17.61
C ASP A 25 0.49 -31.01 -16.16
N ALA A 26 0.66 -29.69 -16.00
CA ALA A 26 1.09 -29.08 -14.75
C ALA A 26 -0.03 -28.92 -13.71
N LEU A 27 -1.29 -28.95 -14.12
CA LEU A 27 -2.40 -28.60 -13.24
C LEU A 27 -2.53 -29.53 -12.02
N GLU A 28 -2.69 -30.83 -12.25
CA GLU A 28 -2.85 -31.81 -11.15
C GLU A 28 -1.63 -31.85 -10.21
N PRO A 29 -0.36 -31.85 -10.70
CA PRO A 29 0.82 -31.70 -9.85
C PRO A 29 0.80 -30.42 -9.00
N LEU A 30 0.45 -29.27 -9.58
CA LEU A 30 0.40 -28.00 -8.86
C LEU A 30 -0.71 -27.99 -7.80
N GLU A 31 -1.91 -28.47 -8.12
CA GLU A 31 -3.02 -28.61 -7.16
C GLU A 31 -2.59 -29.52 -5.99
N SER A 32 -1.96 -30.67 -6.27
CA SER A 32 -1.47 -31.58 -5.23
C SER A 32 -0.38 -30.97 -4.35
N ILE A 33 0.56 -30.21 -4.92
CA ILE A 33 1.58 -29.50 -4.13
C ILE A 33 0.90 -28.40 -3.30
N GLY A 34 -0.04 -27.66 -3.89
CA GLY A 34 -0.80 -26.60 -3.23
C GLY A 34 -1.48 -27.12 -1.97
N ASP A 35 -2.26 -28.20 -2.08
CA ASP A 35 -2.94 -28.83 -0.93
C ASP A 35 -1.97 -29.21 0.19
N ARG A 36 -0.81 -29.79 -0.16
CA ARG A 36 0.22 -30.18 0.81
C ARG A 36 0.82 -28.98 1.53
N LEU A 37 1.12 -27.90 0.80
CA LEU A 37 1.71 -26.70 1.37
C LEU A 37 0.71 -25.90 2.20
N VAL A 38 -0.58 -25.86 1.79
CA VAL A 38 -1.66 -25.26 2.59
C VAL A 38 -1.78 -25.98 3.93
N GLU A 39 -1.77 -27.31 3.95
CA GLU A 39 -1.82 -28.07 5.20
C GLU A 39 -0.55 -27.87 6.05
N ALA A 40 0.63 -27.77 5.42
CA ALA A 40 1.88 -27.49 6.14
C ALA A 40 1.87 -26.09 6.77
N ASP A 41 1.42 -25.07 6.05
CA ASP A 41 1.22 -23.71 6.59
C ASP A 41 0.20 -23.73 7.74
N ARG A 42 -0.93 -24.41 7.58
CA ARG A 42 -1.95 -24.55 8.64
C ARG A 42 -1.38 -25.16 9.91
N LEU A 43 -0.53 -26.18 9.80
CA LEU A 43 0.14 -26.79 10.97
C LEU A 43 1.19 -25.87 11.60
N LEU A 44 1.85 -25.03 10.80
CA LEU A 44 2.90 -24.12 11.25
C LEU A 44 2.37 -22.75 11.73
N ARG A 45 1.12 -22.41 11.43
CA ARG A 45 0.46 -21.17 11.82
C ARG A 45 0.18 -21.12 13.32
N GLY A 46 0.20 -19.90 13.87
CA GLY A 46 -0.05 -19.67 15.29
C GLY A 46 1.02 -20.22 16.24
N THR A 47 0.73 -20.14 17.53
CA THR A 47 1.62 -20.55 18.62
C THR A 47 2.11 -22.00 18.53
N PRO A 48 1.26 -23.02 18.22
CA PRO A 48 1.71 -24.41 18.17
C PRO A 48 2.80 -24.66 17.12
N GLY A 49 2.66 -24.04 15.95
CA GLY A 49 3.64 -24.16 14.88
C GLY A 49 4.93 -23.40 15.19
N LEU A 50 4.81 -22.18 15.73
CA LEU A 50 5.94 -21.38 16.19
C LEU A 50 6.80 -22.14 17.20
N ARG A 51 6.18 -22.72 18.24
CA ARG A 51 6.91 -23.48 19.28
C ARG A 51 7.59 -24.72 18.72
N LEU A 52 7.00 -25.40 17.72
CA LEU A 52 7.67 -26.50 17.01
C LEU A 52 8.96 -26.00 16.34
N LEU A 53 8.89 -24.89 15.60
CA LEU A 53 10.03 -24.33 14.86
C LEU A 53 11.15 -23.85 15.81
N LEU A 54 10.80 -23.29 16.97
CA LEU A 54 11.76 -22.89 18.00
C LEU A 54 12.39 -24.10 18.70
N ALA A 55 11.61 -25.15 18.97
CA ALA A 55 12.09 -26.35 19.65
C ALA A 55 12.97 -27.24 18.77
N ASP A 56 12.72 -27.29 17.46
CA ASP A 56 13.50 -28.06 16.49
C ASP A 56 13.91 -27.21 15.26
N PRO A 57 15.02 -26.45 15.37
CA PRO A 57 15.53 -25.64 14.26
C PRO A 57 15.88 -26.43 12.98
N SER A 58 16.05 -27.75 13.07
CA SER A 58 16.35 -28.59 11.90
C SER A 58 15.16 -28.70 10.95
N VAL A 59 13.94 -28.57 11.47
CA VAL A 59 12.71 -28.50 10.67
C VAL A 59 12.76 -27.27 9.78
N GLY A 60 13.02 -26.09 10.36
CA GLY A 60 13.08 -24.83 9.60
C GLY A 60 14.12 -24.86 8.48
N ALA A 61 15.31 -25.40 8.74
CA ALA A 61 16.35 -25.56 7.72
C ALA A 61 15.90 -26.48 6.57
N THR A 62 15.29 -27.63 6.90
CA THR A 62 14.80 -28.61 5.91
C THR A 62 13.71 -28.02 5.02
N LEU A 63 12.77 -27.28 5.62
CA LEU A 63 11.70 -26.61 4.88
C LEU A 63 12.26 -25.55 3.92
N ARG A 64 13.18 -24.70 4.39
CA ARG A 64 13.80 -23.65 3.58
C ARG A 64 14.52 -24.22 2.35
N ASP A 65 15.35 -25.25 2.54
CA ASP A 65 16.08 -25.90 1.45
C ASP A 65 15.11 -26.49 0.41
N THR A 66 14.03 -27.12 0.87
CA THR A 66 13.02 -27.74 -0.01
C THR A 66 12.21 -26.68 -0.78
N LEU A 67 11.75 -25.63 -0.09
CA LEU A 67 10.98 -24.55 -0.70
C LEU A 67 11.81 -23.76 -1.70
N GLN A 68 13.11 -23.54 -1.42
CA GLN A 68 14.02 -22.91 -2.39
C GLN A 68 14.13 -23.73 -3.69
N ALA A 69 14.27 -25.06 -3.57
CA ALA A 69 14.28 -25.95 -4.73
C ALA A 69 12.95 -25.94 -5.49
N LEU A 70 11.82 -25.88 -4.77
CA LEU A 70 10.48 -25.75 -5.37
C LEU A 70 10.34 -24.43 -6.13
N THR A 71 10.74 -23.29 -5.55
CA THR A 71 10.67 -21.98 -6.21
C THR A 71 11.41 -21.96 -7.55
N TYR A 72 12.60 -22.56 -7.60
CA TYR A 72 13.36 -22.68 -8.85
C TYR A 72 12.56 -23.43 -9.94
N ARG A 73 11.88 -24.53 -9.57
CA ARG A 73 11.02 -25.27 -10.52
C ARG A 73 9.79 -24.48 -10.97
N LEU A 74 9.19 -23.71 -10.07
CA LEU A 74 8.04 -22.85 -10.40
C LEU A 74 8.43 -21.70 -11.34
N ASP A 75 9.66 -21.18 -11.25
CA ASP A 75 10.18 -20.15 -12.14
C ASP A 75 10.45 -20.70 -13.56
N ASP A 76 11.00 -21.92 -13.67
CA ASP A 76 11.15 -22.62 -14.95
C ASP A 76 9.77 -22.84 -15.63
N LEU A 77 8.77 -23.29 -14.85
CA LEU A 77 7.41 -23.54 -15.35
C LEU A 77 6.68 -22.24 -15.75
N GLU A 78 6.82 -21.15 -14.98
CA GLU A 78 6.25 -19.85 -15.35
C GLU A 78 6.85 -19.33 -16.66
N THR A 79 8.15 -19.52 -16.86
CA THR A 79 8.84 -19.14 -18.11
C THR A 79 8.29 -19.92 -19.30
N GLU A 80 8.10 -21.23 -19.15
CA GLU A 80 7.48 -22.06 -20.20
C GLU A 80 6.04 -21.62 -20.51
N LEU A 81 5.25 -21.30 -19.47
CA LEU A 81 3.89 -20.79 -19.63
C LEU A 81 3.86 -19.45 -20.38
N ASP A 82 4.81 -18.56 -20.10
CA ASP A 82 4.92 -17.27 -20.80
C ASP A 82 5.31 -17.42 -22.27
N GLU A 83 6.21 -18.36 -22.60
CA GLU A 83 6.58 -18.66 -23.99
C GLU A 83 5.41 -19.29 -24.76
N ARG A 84 4.53 -20.01 -24.07
CA ARG A 84 3.39 -20.73 -24.66
C ARG A 84 2.04 -20.02 -24.53
N ALA A 85 1.96 -18.88 -23.83
CA ALA A 85 0.71 -18.11 -23.61
C ALA A 85 0.00 -17.66 -24.91
N ALA A 86 0.68 -17.78 -26.04
CA ALA A 86 0.15 -17.56 -27.38
C ALA A 86 -0.70 -18.73 -27.92
N ALA A 87 -0.63 -19.94 -27.34
CA ALA A 87 -1.32 -21.14 -27.80
C ALA A 87 -2.55 -21.48 -26.93
N GLU A 88 -3.59 -22.01 -27.57
CA GLU A 88 -4.96 -22.23 -27.06
C GLU A 88 -5.08 -22.75 -25.60
N SER A 89 -5.91 -22.11 -24.77
CA SER A 89 -7.03 -22.73 -24.02
C SER A 89 -7.36 -22.07 -22.65
N LEU A 90 -8.59 -22.36 -22.19
CA LEU A 90 -9.15 -22.08 -20.85
C LEU A 90 -8.39 -22.74 -19.68
N ASP A 91 -7.48 -23.69 -19.94
CA ASP A 91 -6.77 -24.40 -18.85
C ASP A 91 -5.58 -23.60 -18.30
N LEU A 92 -5.04 -22.66 -19.08
CA LEU A 92 -3.92 -21.79 -18.65
C LEU A 92 -4.28 -20.94 -17.43
N GLU A 93 -5.52 -20.47 -17.32
CA GLU A 93 -5.96 -19.71 -16.15
C GLU A 93 -5.98 -20.57 -14.88
N ARG A 94 -6.42 -21.83 -15.00
CA ARG A 94 -6.42 -22.79 -13.88
C ARG A 94 -5.01 -23.17 -13.47
N VAL A 95 -4.13 -23.45 -14.43
CA VAL A 95 -2.71 -23.72 -14.17
C VAL A 95 -2.06 -22.52 -13.48
N ASN A 96 -2.34 -21.30 -13.94
CA ASN A 96 -1.82 -20.09 -13.32
C ASN A 96 -2.37 -19.87 -11.90
N ALA A 97 -3.66 -20.13 -11.66
CA ALA A 97 -4.25 -20.07 -10.32
C ALA A 97 -3.58 -21.07 -9.37
N ALA A 98 -3.37 -22.32 -9.83
CA ALA A 98 -2.67 -23.34 -9.06
C ALA A 98 -1.20 -22.96 -8.79
N LEU A 99 -0.49 -22.42 -9.80
CA LEU A 99 0.87 -21.91 -9.65
C LEU A 99 0.96 -20.79 -8.60
N ILE A 100 0.01 -19.84 -8.64
CA ILE A 100 -0.07 -18.75 -7.66
C ILE A 100 -0.30 -19.29 -6.26
N ALA A 101 -1.23 -20.24 -6.09
CA ALA A 101 -1.54 -20.86 -4.81
C ALA A 101 -0.31 -21.58 -4.22
N VAL A 102 0.41 -22.37 -5.02
CA VAL A 102 1.65 -23.02 -4.59
C VAL A 102 2.69 -21.99 -4.14
N ARG A 103 2.89 -20.91 -4.91
CA ARG A 103 3.84 -19.85 -4.55
C ARG A 103 3.41 -19.09 -3.28
N ASP A 104 2.11 -18.88 -3.07
CA ASP A 104 1.57 -18.24 -1.87
C ASP A 104 1.82 -19.09 -0.63
N SER A 105 1.52 -20.39 -0.70
CA SER A 105 1.75 -21.30 0.43
C SER A 105 3.24 -21.51 0.71
N ALA A 106 4.07 -21.62 -0.33
CA ALA A 106 5.53 -21.67 -0.17
C ALA A 106 6.07 -20.39 0.49
N TRP A 107 5.55 -19.23 0.07
CA TRP A 107 5.90 -17.94 0.67
C TRP A 107 5.46 -17.86 2.13
N ALA A 108 4.22 -18.22 2.45
CA ALA A 108 3.70 -18.19 3.82
C ALA A 108 4.59 -19.01 4.75
N ILE A 109 5.00 -20.22 4.35
CA ILE A 109 5.91 -21.04 5.15
C ILE A 109 7.27 -20.37 5.32
N ASP A 110 7.94 -19.96 4.24
CA ASP A 110 9.31 -19.41 4.32
C ASP A 110 9.39 -18.01 4.94
N ARG A 111 8.50 -17.10 4.52
CA ARG A 111 8.59 -15.66 4.79
C ARG A 111 7.68 -15.17 5.90
N ASP A 112 6.66 -15.94 6.26
CA ASP A 112 5.82 -15.63 7.43
C ASP A 112 6.18 -16.58 8.60
N ARG A 113 6.04 -17.91 8.45
CA ARG A 113 6.23 -18.86 9.57
C ARG A 113 7.69 -18.97 10.03
N LEU A 114 8.62 -19.28 9.13
CA LEU A 114 10.04 -19.42 9.51
C LEU A 114 10.62 -18.07 9.98
N ARG A 115 10.25 -16.98 9.32
CA ARG A 115 10.65 -15.63 9.72
C ARG A 115 10.12 -15.26 11.11
N ALA A 116 8.87 -15.59 11.42
CA ALA A 116 8.30 -15.35 12.74
C ALA A 116 9.10 -16.10 13.82
N ALA A 117 9.43 -17.37 13.60
CA ALA A 117 10.27 -18.14 14.53
C ALA A 117 11.65 -17.50 14.73
N GLU A 118 12.32 -17.08 13.65
CA GLU A 118 13.62 -16.39 13.73
C GLU A 118 13.51 -15.05 14.47
N SER A 119 12.47 -14.27 14.19
CA SER A 119 12.25 -12.98 14.83
C SER A 119 11.89 -13.11 16.31
N VAL A 120 11.08 -14.08 16.69
CA VAL A 120 10.74 -14.34 18.11
C VAL A 120 11.98 -14.80 18.86
N HIS A 121 12.79 -15.68 18.27
CA HIS A 121 14.07 -16.09 18.84
C HIS A 121 15.03 -14.91 19.05
N ASP A 122 15.11 -14.02 18.07
CA ASP A 122 15.97 -12.83 18.10
C ASP A 122 15.48 -11.74 19.08
N LEU A 123 14.19 -11.68 19.38
CA LEU A 123 13.63 -10.80 20.40
C LEU A 123 13.80 -11.35 21.82
N GLY A 124 13.58 -12.65 22.02
CA GLY A 124 13.53 -13.26 23.36
C GLY A 124 14.78 -13.97 23.85
N GLY A 125 15.66 -14.43 22.94
CA GLY A 125 16.80 -15.28 23.28
C GLY A 125 16.48 -16.77 23.35
N ARG A 126 17.28 -17.55 24.11
CA ARG A 126 17.28 -19.03 24.09
C ARG A 126 16.41 -19.72 25.13
N ASP A 127 16.03 -19.03 26.20
CA ASP A 127 15.44 -19.65 27.40
C ASP A 127 14.15 -18.90 27.82
N VAL A 128 13.18 -18.80 26.91
CA VAL A 128 11.88 -18.17 27.19
C VAL A 128 10.82 -19.25 27.37
N HIS A 129 10.02 -19.13 28.43
CA HIS A 129 8.88 -20.01 28.70
C HIS A 129 7.76 -19.86 27.66
N ASP A 130 6.87 -20.84 27.58
CA ASP A 130 5.80 -20.93 26.57
C ASP A 130 4.93 -19.66 26.50
N ALA A 131 4.53 -19.10 27.65
CA ALA A 131 3.73 -17.87 27.69
C ALA A 131 4.52 -16.62 27.26
N GLY A 132 5.83 -16.59 27.56
CA GLY A 132 6.72 -15.54 27.06
C GLY A 132 6.90 -15.61 25.54
N ILE A 133 6.95 -16.82 24.96
CA ILE A 133 6.96 -17.03 23.50
C ILE A 133 5.69 -16.45 22.86
N ASP A 134 4.53 -16.68 23.46
CA ASP A 134 3.24 -16.15 22.94
C ASP A 134 3.20 -14.61 22.98
N GLY A 135 3.72 -14.03 24.07
CA GLY A 135 3.87 -12.58 24.20
C GLY A 135 4.81 -11.99 23.14
N LEU A 136 5.98 -12.61 22.94
CA LEU A 136 6.94 -12.20 21.91
C LEU A 136 6.41 -12.41 20.50
N PHE A 137 5.58 -13.43 20.28
CA PHE A 137 4.91 -13.63 19.01
C PHE A 137 3.93 -12.50 18.72
N SER A 138 3.13 -12.07 19.70
CA SER A 138 2.25 -10.90 19.57
C SER A 138 3.04 -9.62 19.28
N VAL A 139 4.22 -9.46 19.90
CA VAL A 139 5.16 -8.36 19.61
C VAL A 139 5.66 -8.44 18.18
N HIS A 140 6.08 -9.62 17.71
CA HIS A 140 6.49 -9.85 16.33
C HIS A 140 5.36 -9.48 15.35
N GLN A 141 4.13 -9.95 15.57
CA GLN A 141 2.99 -9.68 14.70
C GLN A 141 2.74 -8.17 14.55
N ALA A 142 2.72 -7.43 15.66
CA ALA A 142 2.56 -5.98 15.62
C ALA A 142 3.72 -5.29 14.88
N LEU A 143 4.96 -5.70 15.14
CA LEU A 143 6.15 -5.17 14.51
C LEU A 143 6.27 -5.51 13.01
N SER A 144 5.77 -6.67 12.60
CA SER A 144 5.73 -7.14 11.22
C SER A 144 4.59 -6.44 10.45
N ALA A 145 3.44 -6.22 11.10
CA ALA A 145 2.38 -5.38 10.58
C ALA A 145 2.87 -3.94 10.35
N LEU A 146 3.62 -3.35 11.28
CA LEU A 146 4.23 -2.03 11.10
C LEU A 146 5.17 -1.99 9.89
N ASP A 147 6.02 -3.01 9.67
CA ASP A 147 6.90 -3.08 8.50
C ASP A 147 6.12 -2.96 7.18
N ARG A 148 4.92 -3.54 7.11
CA ARG A 148 4.08 -3.55 5.90
C ARG A 148 3.22 -2.31 5.74
N LEU A 149 2.72 -1.76 6.84
CA LEU A 149 1.86 -0.58 6.85
C LEU A 149 2.66 0.72 6.71
N GLU A 150 3.94 0.68 7.06
CA GLU A 150 4.90 1.73 6.76
C GLU A 150 5.21 1.70 5.25
N VAL A 151 4.36 2.30 4.42
CA VAL A 151 4.59 2.34 2.95
C VAL A 151 5.60 3.40 2.50
N ARG A 152 6.02 4.26 3.44
CA ARG A 152 7.02 5.34 3.32
C ARG A 152 7.70 5.46 4.68
N GLY A 153 8.95 5.90 4.76
CA GLY A 153 9.57 6.22 6.06
C GLY A 153 8.66 7.22 6.79
N ARG A 154 8.01 6.79 7.87
CA ARG A 154 7.04 7.60 8.62
C ARG A 154 7.78 8.38 9.70
N ASP A 155 7.19 9.51 10.08
CA ASP A 155 7.79 10.47 11.00
C ASP A 155 8.05 9.89 12.39
N SER A 156 7.28 8.89 12.82
CA SER A 156 7.47 8.21 14.11
C SER A 156 6.74 6.89 14.17
N ALA A 157 7.15 6.01 15.08
CA ALA A 157 6.44 4.78 15.41
C ALA A 157 6.57 4.46 16.90
N GLY A 158 5.68 3.62 17.40
CA GLY A 158 5.75 3.12 18.75
C GLY A 158 5.02 1.82 18.97
N LEU A 159 5.40 1.14 20.05
CA LEU A 159 4.84 -0.12 20.50
C LEU A 159 4.65 -0.07 22.02
N HIS A 160 3.44 -0.35 22.48
CA HIS A 160 3.09 -0.48 23.89
C HIS A 160 2.81 -1.94 24.22
N LEU A 161 3.32 -2.40 25.36
CA LEU A 161 3.07 -3.73 25.91
C LEU A 161 2.51 -3.58 27.31
N LEU A 162 1.33 -4.13 27.57
CA LEU A 162 0.80 -4.32 28.91
C LEU A 162 1.05 -5.76 29.34
N VAL A 163 1.98 -5.95 30.28
CA VAL A 163 2.40 -7.27 30.76
C VAL A 163 1.79 -7.53 32.14
N GLY A 164 0.90 -8.52 32.20
CA GLY A 164 0.30 -9.06 33.41
C GLY A 164 0.97 -10.35 33.86
N SER A 165 0.69 -10.77 35.10
CA SER A 165 1.05 -12.11 35.61
C SER A 165 2.54 -12.47 35.45
N HIS A 166 3.41 -11.44 35.45
CA HIS A 166 4.85 -11.52 35.18
C HIS A 166 5.67 -12.15 36.32
N GLY A 167 5.10 -12.30 37.52
CA GLY A 167 5.74 -12.96 38.67
C GLY A 167 6.98 -12.27 39.26
N LEU A 168 7.41 -11.13 38.73
CA LEU A 168 8.51 -10.33 39.28
C LEU A 168 8.19 -9.81 40.68
N ASP A 169 9.18 -9.90 41.57
CA ASP A 169 9.19 -9.17 42.83
C ASP A 169 9.59 -7.71 42.56
N LEU A 170 8.61 -6.82 42.51
CA LEU A 170 8.84 -5.39 42.27
C LEU A 170 9.65 -4.71 43.39
N ALA A 171 9.80 -5.36 44.55
CA ALA A 171 10.63 -4.87 45.65
C ALA A 171 12.09 -5.37 45.56
N ASP A 172 12.41 -6.27 44.62
CA ASP A 172 13.79 -6.69 44.38
C ASP A 172 14.65 -5.46 44.02
N PRO A 173 15.82 -5.25 44.66
CA PRO A 173 16.61 -4.04 44.46
C PRO A 173 17.02 -3.77 43.01
N ALA A 174 17.23 -4.83 42.19
CA ALA A 174 17.60 -4.64 40.79
C ALA A 174 16.39 -4.22 39.94
N VAL A 175 15.22 -4.82 40.19
CA VAL A 175 13.97 -4.45 39.52
C VAL A 175 13.52 -3.04 39.92
N ALA A 176 13.56 -2.72 41.22
CA ALA A 176 13.19 -1.41 41.73
C ALA A 176 14.07 -0.29 41.17
N ALA A 177 15.39 -0.51 41.06
CA ALA A 177 16.31 0.48 40.50
C ALA A 177 16.02 0.80 39.03
N GLU A 178 15.67 -0.21 38.23
CA GLU A 178 15.30 -0.05 36.83
C GLU A 178 13.96 0.70 36.68
N LEU A 179 12.99 0.37 37.53
CA LEU A 179 11.69 1.06 37.58
C LEU A 179 11.83 2.52 38.02
N ASP A 180 12.63 2.82 39.03
CA ASP A 180 12.84 4.19 39.53
C ASP A 180 13.37 5.12 38.43
N HIS A 181 14.17 4.59 37.49
CA HIS A 181 14.70 5.38 36.38
C HIS A 181 13.65 5.65 35.28
N ARG A 182 12.71 4.72 35.09
CA ARG A 182 11.80 4.68 33.92
C ARG A 182 10.36 5.09 34.23
N ALA A 183 9.96 5.00 35.51
CA ALA A 183 8.61 5.32 35.95
C ALA A 183 8.33 6.81 36.11
N GLY A 184 9.37 7.63 36.29
CA GLY A 184 9.25 9.07 36.53
C GLY A 184 9.15 9.95 35.27
N ASP A 185 9.18 9.38 34.07
CA ASP A 185 9.08 10.16 32.83
C ASP A 185 7.64 10.62 32.56
N GLU A 186 7.31 11.86 32.89
CA GLU A 186 5.99 12.47 32.67
C GLU A 186 5.58 12.54 31.19
N LEU A 187 6.52 12.44 30.25
CA LEU A 187 6.27 12.57 28.81
C LEU A 187 5.98 11.24 28.11
N PHE A 188 6.15 10.11 28.81
CA PHE A 188 5.92 8.76 28.28
C PHE A 188 6.68 8.51 26.97
N THR A 189 7.98 8.85 26.98
CA THR A 189 8.94 8.72 25.89
C THR A 189 9.49 7.31 25.78
N ASN A 190 10.43 7.07 24.86
CA ASN A 190 10.97 5.74 24.60
C ASN A 190 11.48 5.07 25.89
N SER A 191 11.22 3.76 26.03
CA SER A 191 11.57 2.93 27.18
C SER A 191 10.89 3.31 28.50
N SER A 192 9.91 4.22 28.52
CA SER A 192 9.09 4.46 29.71
C SER A 192 8.40 3.18 30.23
N VAL A 193 8.28 3.08 31.55
CA VAL A 193 7.53 1.98 32.21
C VAL A 193 6.54 2.55 33.21
N ARG A 194 5.35 1.95 33.32
CA ARG A 194 4.41 2.23 34.42
C ARG A 194 4.07 0.94 35.17
N VAL A 195 4.04 1.03 36.49
CA VAL A 195 3.52 -0.04 37.36
C VAL A 195 2.06 0.28 37.67
N VAL A 196 1.14 -0.56 37.21
CA VAL A 196 -0.30 -0.31 37.35
C VAL A 196 -1.02 -1.59 37.78
N ASP A 197 -1.64 -1.58 38.97
CA ASP A 197 -2.41 -2.72 39.48
C ASP A 197 -1.66 -4.08 39.41
N GLY A 198 -0.37 -4.06 39.74
CA GLY A 198 0.49 -5.25 39.69
C GLY A 198 0.88 -5.70 38.28
N ARG A 199 0.76 -4.81 37.28
CA ARG A 199 1.16 -5.01 35.88
C ARG A 199 2.23 -4.02 35.49
N LEU A 200 2.95 -4.33 34.42
CA LEU A 200 3.97 -3.47 33.83
C LEU A 200 3.53 -3.00 32.45
N SER A 201 3.49 -1.69 32.25
CA SER A 201 3.19 -1.04 30.97
C SER A 201 4.48 -0.50 30.37
N PHE A 202 5.03 -1.17 29.37
CA PHE A 202 6.22 -0.76 28.64
C PHE A 202 5.84 0.02 27.38
N VAL A 203 6.61 1.04 27.02
CA VAL A 203 6.46 1.70 25.72
C VAL A 203 7.81 1.89 25.05
N TYR A 204 7.87 1.61 23.75
CA TYR A 204 9.02 1.83 22.89
C TYR A 204 8.60 2.80 21.80
N LYS A 205 9.40 3.84 21.56
CA LYS A 205 9.08 4.93 20.65
C LYS A 205 10.31 5.36 19.87
N VAL A 206 10.06 5.84 18.67
CA VAL A 206 11.06 6.47 17.80
C VAL A 206 10.38 7.59 17.04
N ALA A 207 11.06 8.72 16.90
CA ALA A 207 10.60 9.84 16.11
C ALA A 207 11.77 10.43 15.33
N ALA A 208 11.60 10.54 14.02
CA ALA A 208 12.57 11.12 13.11
C ALA A 208 11.81 11.87 12.01
N GLU A 209 12.10 13.16 11.84
CA GLU A 209 11.44 13.95 10.79
C GLU A 209 11.70 13.39 9.37
N ILE A 210 12.82 12.69 9.20
CA ILE A 210 13.26 12.10 7.95
C ILE A 210 13.89 10.75 8.29
N GLY A 211 13.29 9.66 7.80
CA GLY A 211 13.80 8.30 7.97
C GLY A 211 13.58 7.46 6.72
N GLU A 212 14.32 6.37 6.60
CA GLU A 212 14.11 5.38 5.54
C GLU A 212 13.11 4.31 5.99
N LEU A 213 12.48 3.67 5.00
CA LEU A 213 11.54 2.59 5.27
C LEU A 213 12.25 1.42 5.99
N GLY A 214 11.80 1.15 7.21
CA GLY A 214 12.30 0.09 8.10
C GLY A 214 13.18 0.60 9.24
N ASP A 215 13.53 1.90 9.26
CA ASP A 215 14.35 2.46 10.35
C ASP A 215 13.62 2.46 11.69
N ASN A 216 12.33 2.83 11.66
CA ASN A 216 11.49 2.87 12.84
C ASN A 216 11.39 1.49 13.50
N THR A 217 10.98 0.49 12.74
CA THR A 217 10.76 -0.87 13.23
C THR A 217 12.06 -1.58 13.62
N ARG A 218 13.20 -1.23 13.00
CA ARG A 218 14.54 -1.64 13.44
C ARG A 218 14.89 -1.06 14.81
N SER A 219 14.66 0.23 15.00
CA SER A 219 14.92 0.92 16.28
C SER A 219 14.04 0.36 17.42
N LEU A 220 12.77 0.07 17.12
CA LEU A 220 11.87 -0.59 18.07
C LEU A 220 12.36 -2.00 18.44
N ARG A 221 12.79 -2.82 17.45
CA ARG A 221 13.34 -4.16 17.70
C ARG A 221 14.59 -4.11 18.57
N GLU A 222 15.50 -3.16 18.32
CA GLU A 222 16.71 -2.99 19.11
C GLU A 222 16.39 -2.59 20.56
N SER A 223 15.44 -1.67 20.76
CA SER A 223 15.00 -1.26 22.10
C SER A 223 14.36 -2.42 22.87
N ILE A 224 13.53 -3.23 22.22
CA ILE A 224 12.88 -4.40 22.84
C ILE A 224 13.91 -5.49 23.18
N ARG A 225 14.82 -5.80 22.24
CA ARG A 225 15.85 -6.84 22.43
C ARG A 225 16.81 -6.51 23.58
N SER A 226 17.08 -5.23 23.80
CA SER A 226 18.01 -4.76 24.83
C SER A 226 17.36 -4.52 26.19
N ASP A 227 16.04 -4.69 26.33
CA ASP A 227 15.32 -4.44 27.57
C ASP A 227 15.32 -5.66 28.52
N GLU A 228 16.27 -5.67 29.46
CA GLU A 228 16.40 -6.75 30.44
C GLU A 228 15.17 -6.86 31.38
N LEU A 229 14.48 -5.74 31.66
CA LEU A 229 13.29 -5.77 32.52
C LEU A 229 12.12 -6.45 31.82
N LEU A 230 11.91 -6.14 30.53
CA LEU A 230 10.90 -6.83 29.72
C LEU A 230 11.22 -8.32 29.62
N ALA A 231 12.48 -8.68 29.32
CA ALA A 231 12.91 -10.07 29.22
C ALA A 231 12.59 -10.85 30.51
N ARG A 232 12.88 -10.27 31.69
CA ARG A 232 12.56 -10.88 32.99
C ARG A 232 11.05 -10.94 33.25
N ALA A 233 10.27 -9.97 32.77
CA ALA A 233 8.82 -9.96 32.93
C ALA A 233 8.12 -11.03 32.07
N LEU A 234 8.70 -11.38 30.92
CA LEU A 234 8.21 -12.42 30.02
C LEU A 234 8.75 -13.81 30.37
N ASP A 235 9.77 -13.91 31.23
CA ASP A 235 10.32 -15.17 31.74
C ASP A 235 9.42 -15.78 32.84
N ASN A 236 8.15 -16.04 32.49
CA ASN A 236 7.17 -16.64 33.38
C ASN A 236 6.11 -17.43 32.58
N ASP A 237 5.77 -18.64 33.02
CA ASP A 237 4.75 -19.50 32.40
C ASP A 237 3.32 -18.94 32.45
N THR A 238 3.07 -17.89 33.23
CA THR A 238 1.75 -17.23 33.31
C THR A 238 1.73 -15.82 32.74
N ALA A 239 2.80 -15.36 32.09
CA ALA A 239 2.86 -14.01 31.53
C ALA A 239 1.74 -13.80 30.49
N GLU A 240 1.04 -12.67 30.59
CA GLU A 240 -0.02 -12.27 29.67
C GLU A 240 0.36 -10.93 29.05
N VAL A 241 0.24 -10.79 27.72
CA VAL A 241 0.69 -9.59 27.00
C VAL A 241 -0.39 -9.09 26.06
N VAL A 242 -0.75 -7.82 26.19
CA VAL A 242 -1.49 -7.07 25.17
C VAL A 242 -0.55 -6.09 24.50
N VAL A 243 -0.56 -6.08 23.17
CA VAL A 243 0.31 -5.24 22.34
C VAL A 243 -0.53 -4.23 21.57
N LEU A 244 -0.09 -2.97 21.58
CA LEU A 244 -0.67 -1.90 20.78
C LEU A 244 0.45 -1.19 20.01
N GLY A 245 0.41 -1.23 18.68
CA GLY A 245 1.41 -0.61 17.82
C GLY A 245 0.84 0.51 16.96
N HIS A 246 1.69 1.47 16.59
CA HIS A 246 1.31 2.54 15.68
C HIS A 246 2.50 3.09 14.89
N THR A 247 2.23 3.52 13.67
CA THR A 247 3.14 4.35 12.87
C THR A 247 2.42 5.64 12.51
N ARG A 248 3.04 6.78 12.81
CA ARG A 248 2.41 8.10 12.80
C ARG A 248 2.95 8.96 11.69
N TRP A 249 2.03 9.62 10.99
CA TRP A 249 2.29 10.76 10.13
C TRP A 249 1.67 11.98 10.79
N ALA A 250 2.49 12.95 11.18
CA ALA A 250 2.04 14.02 12.05
C ALA A 250 1.07 14.98 11.33
N SER A 251 -0.18 15.03 11.80
CA SER A 251 -1.20 16.02 11.40
C SER A 251 -1.36 17.11 12.48
N VAL A 252 -1.51 16.69 13.74
CA VAL A 252 -1.63 17.55 14.93
C VAL A 252 -0.52 17.21 15.92
N GLY A 253 0.32 18.20 16.24
CA GLY A 253 1.46 18.07 17.15
C GLY A 253 2.77 17.71 16.44
N ILE A 254 3.90 18.24 16.94
CA ILE A 254 5.21 18.10 16.29
C ILE A 254 5.69 16.64 16.24
N ILE A 255 6.64 16.36 15.36
CA ILE A 255 7.31 15.05 15.28
C ILE A 255 8.27 14.94 16.47
N SER A 256 7.96 14.09 17.43
CA SER A 256 8.75 13.88 18.66
C SER A 256 8.24 12.65 19.41
N GLU A 257 9.06 12.04 20.26
CA GLU A 257 8.67 10.86 21.04
C GLU A 257 7.44 11.08 21.95
N PRO A 258 7.27 12.22 22.65
CA PRO A 258 6.07 12.46 23.46
C PRO A 258 4.77 12.46 22.63
N ASN A 259 4.87 12.76 21.34
CA ASN A 259 3.73 12.79 20.40
C ASN A 259 3.60 11.51 19.57
N ALA A 260 4.58 10.61 19.61
CA ALA A 260 4.47 9.31 18.98
C ALA A 260 3.49 8.43 19.76
N HIS A 261 2.59 7.77 19.04
CA HIS A 261 1.65 6.83 19.65
C HIS A 261 2.34 5.47 19.87
N PRO A 262 1.93 4.66 20.86
CA PRO A 262 0.80 4.86 21.78
C PRO A 262 1.01 5.92 22.86
N ILE A 263 -0.10 6.53 23.30
CA ILE A 263 -0.15 7.56 24.35
C ILE A 263 -0.94 7.02 25.56
N ASN A 264 -0.54 7.37 26.79
CA ASN A 264 -1.22 6.92 28.01
C ASN A 264 -2.19 7.97 28.60
N SER A 265 -2.89 7.62 29.68
CA SER A 265 -3.86 8.48 30.37
C SER A 265 -3.28 9.44 31.42
N ASP A 266 -1.95 9.45 31.63
CA ASP A 266 -1.30 10.24 32.69
C ASP A 266 -1.58 11.73 32.53
N GLN A 267 -1.75 12.43 33.64
CA GLN A 267 -1.94 13.88 33.69
C GLN A 267 -0.94 14.51 34.65
N VAL A 268 -0.51 15.74 34.34
CA VAL A 268 0.44 16.47 35.18
C VAL A 268 -0.16 16.70 36.56
N GLY A 269 0.56 16.27 37.59
CA GLY A 269 0.14 16.43 38.99
C GLY A 269 -1.04 15.55 39.41
N ASN A 270 -1.41 14.52 38.63
CA ASN A 270 -2.43 13.55 39.00
C ASN A 270 -2.08 12.13 38.54
N ASP A 271 -1.50 11.36 39.46
CA ASP A 271 -1.02 9.99 39.19
C ASP A 271 -2.01 8.89 39.67
N ALA A 272 -3.18 9.27 40.19
CA ALA A 272 -4.11 8.34 40.84
C ALA A 272 -5.41 8.21 40.05
N GLY A 273 -5.44 7.32 39.06
CA GLY A 273 -6.64 7.03 38.28
C GLY A 273 -6.51 5.74 37.46
N PRO A 274 -7.61 5.25 36.86
CA PRO A 274 -7.56 4.12 35.94
C PRO A 274 -6.59 4.37 34.79
N TYR A 275 -5.80 3.36 34.42
CA TYR A 275 -4.79 3.50 33.38
C TYR A 275 -5.31 3.01 32.02
N CYS A 276 -5.14 3.83 31.00
CA CYS A 276 -5.48 3.51 29.62
C CYS A 276 -4.33 3.91 28.68
N THR A 277 -4.17 3.18 27.57
CA THR A 277 -3.30 3.57 26.45
C THR A 277 -4.08 3.53 25.15
N ALA A 278 -3.79 4.46 24.24
CA ALA A 278 -4.48 4.54 22.96
C ALA A 278 -3.55 4.89 21.79
N VAL A 279 -4.01 4.53 20.60
CA VAL A 279 -3.48 4.94 19.30
C VAL A 279 -4.62 5.53 18.47
N LEU A 280 -4.29 6.44 17.58
CA LEU A 280 -5.24 7.12 16.70
C LEU A 280 -4.71 7.18 15.26
N ASN A 281 -5.57 6.78 14.33
CA ASN A 281 -5.50 7.16 12.92
C ASN A 281 -6.61 8.18 12.63
N GLY A 282 -6.26 9.28 11.98
CA GLY A 282 -7.15 10.42 11.78
C GLY A 282 -7.00 11.49 12.86
N ASP A 283 -7.98 12.38 12.97
CA ASP A 283 -7.90 13.59 13.77
C ASP A 283 -9.15 13.76 14.65
N VAL A 284 -8.95 14.15 15.91
CA VAL A 284 -10.01 14.62 16.83
C VAL A 284 -10.08 16.15 16.73
N ASP A 285 -10.92 16.66 15.84
CA ASP A 285 -10.98 18.09 15.48
C ASP A 285 -11.25 19.02 16.68
N ASN A 286 -12.00 18.53 17.67
CA ASN A 286 -12.42 19.30 18.85
C ASN A 286 -11.56 19.01 20.10
N TYR A 287 -10.36 18.44 19.97
CA TYR A 287 -9.52 18.06 21.12
C TYR A 287 -9.22 19.22 22.09
N GLY A 288 -8.95 20.43 21.56
CA GLY A 288 -8.65 21.61 22.38
C GLY A 288 -9.82 22.05 23.26
N ASP A 289 -11.04 21.97 22.72
CA ASP A 289 -12.27 22.26 23.47
C ASP A 289 -12.51 21.21 24.55
N LEU A 290 -12.24 19.93 24.26
CA LEU A 290 -12.35 18.83 25.21
C LEU A 290 -11.36 18.98 26.37
N ILE A 291 -10.10 19.35 26.09
CA ILE A 291 -9.09 19.60 27.13
C ILE A 291 -9.60 20.67 28.12
N GLN A 292 -10.17 21.76 27.60
CA GLN A 292 -10.67 22.84 28.43
C GLN A 292 -11.95 22.46 29.19
N ALA A 293 -12.94 21.88 28.50
CA ALA A 293 -14.24 21.54 29.07
C ALA A 293 -14.14 20.46 30.16
N GLU A 294 -13.20 19.54 30.00
CA GLU A 294 -12.99 18.42 30.92
C GLU A 294 -11.86 18.68 31.92
N GLU A 295 -11.29 19.90 31.93
CA GLU A 295 -10.22 20.34 32.84
C GLU A 295 -9.01 19.39 32.85
N LEU A 296 -8.59 18.92 31.66
CA LEU A 296 -7.48 17.97 31.52
C LEU A 296 -6.13 18.67 31.71
N SER A 297 -5.23 18.07 32.48
CA SER A 297 -3.86 18.57 32.68
C SER A 297 -2.85 17.76 31.88
N ILE A 298 -2.53 18.23 30.68
CA ILE A 298 -1.60 17.57 29.75
C ILE A 298 -0.24 18.28 29.79
N ALA A 299 0.85 17.50 29.77
CA ALA A 299 2.21 18.04 29.69
C ALA A 299 2.40 18.83 28.39
N GLY A 300 3.05 20.00 28.46
CA GLY A 300 3.10 20.95 27.34
C GLY A 300 3.77 20.42 26.07
N ASP A 301 4.69 19.46 26.20
CA ASP A 301 5.38 18.85 25.06
C ASP A 301 4.51 17.79 24.34
N ILE A 302 3.44 17.30 24.98
CA ILE A 302 2.43 16.45 24.37
C ILE A 302 1.39 17.36 23.70
N THR A 303 1.52 17.51 22.39
CA THR A 303 0.72 18.40 21.53
C THR A 303 -0.22 17.65 20.57
N THR A 304 -0.18 16.32 20.57
CA THR A 304 -1.11 15.48 19.81
C THR A 304 -2.51 15.47 20.42
N ASP A 305 -3.49 15.54 19.55
CA ASP A 305 -4.91 15.37 19.83
C ASP A 305 -5.24 14.00 20.46
N ALA A 306 -4.51 12.94 20.10
CA ALA A 306 -4.76 11.58 20.60
C ALA A 306 -4.72 11.45 22.13
N LYS A 307 -4.03 12.36 22.84
CA LYS A 307 -3.94 12.34 24.31
C LYS A 307 -5.30 12.46 25.01
N VAL A 308 -6.31 13.09 24.38
CA VAL A 308 -7.65 13.19 25.00
C VAL A 308 -8.34 11.83 25.12
N ILE A 309 -7.98 10.86 24.27
CA ILE A 309 -8.62 9.54 24.22
C ILE A 309 -8.41 8.76 25.53
N PRO A 310 -7.18 8.34 25.91
CA PRO A 310 -6.99 7.55 27.11
C PRO A 310 -7.31 8.37 28.37
N THR A 311 -7.10 9.68 28.34
CA THR A 311 -7.33 10.57 29.48
C THR A 311 -8.82 10.69 29.83
N LEU A 312 -9.69 10.91 28.83
CA LEU A 312 -11.13 10.99 29.06
C LEU A 312 -11.74 9.64 29.42
N THR A 313 -11.25 8.56 28.81
CA THR A 313 -11.74 7.21 29.17
C THR A 313 -11.37 6.86 30.61
N ALA A 314 -10.14 7.15 31.03
CA ALA A 314 -9.72 7.03 32.43
C ALA A 314 -10.59 7.84 33.39
N LYS A 315 -10.96 9.08 33.02
CA LYS A 315 -11.87 9.94 33.80
C LYS A 315 -13.27 9.33 33.95
N HIS A 316 -13.84 8.77 32.88
CA HIS A 316 -15.14 8.10 32.93
C HIS A 316 -15.11 6.80 33.74
N LEU A 317 -14.03 6.01 33.63
CA LEU A 317 -13.80 4.85 34.50
C LEU A 317 -13.73 5.27 35.98
N GLY A 318 -12.99 6.34 36.29
CA GLY A 318 -12.91 6.90 37.64
C GLY A 318 -14.26 7.40 38.18
N SER A 319 -15.20 7.69 37.28
CA SER A 319 -16.59 8.06 37.61
C SER A 319 -17.53 6.85 37.80
N GLY A 320 -17.01 5.62 37.66
CA GLY A 320 -17.75 4.37 37.92
C GLY A 320 -18.45 3.76 36.71
N HIS A 321 -18.17 4.23 35.49
CA HIS A 321 -18.63 3.55 34.27
C HIS A 321 -17.82 2.27 34.02
N ASP A 322 -18.46 1.26 33.41
CA ASP A 322 -17.72 0.12 32.89
C ASP A 322 -16.86 0.53 31.68
N ILE A 323 -15.89 -0.32 31.32
CA ILE A 323 -14.90 0.00 30.28
C ILE A 323 -15.52 0.29 28.91
N THR A 324 -16.56 -0.45 28.51
CA THR A 324 -17.22 -0.26 27.21
C THR A 324 -17.98 1.06 27.19
N GLU A 325 -18.74 1.35 28.25
CA GLU A 325 -19.50 2.59 28.37
C GLU A 325 -18.58 3.81 28.55
N ALA A 326 -17.50 3.68 29.30
CA ALA A 326 -16.49 4.73 29.47
C ALA A 326 -15.86 5.11 28.12
N PHE A 327 -15.41 4.10 27.35
CA PHE A 327 -14.84 4.32 26.03
C PHE A 327 -15.88 4.88 25.05
N ARG A 328 -17.11 4.33 25.01
CA ARG A 328 -18.19 4.82 24.16
C ARG A 328 -18.50 6.30 24.42
N ARG A 329 -18.59 6.71 25.69
CA ARG A 329 -18.80 8.11 26.08
C ARG A 329 -17.68 9.01 25.62
N THR A 330 -16.43 8.56 25.76
CA THR A 330 -15.25 9.28 25.27
C THR A 330 -15.34 9.51 23.76
N VAL A 331 -15.50 8.45 22.96
CA VAL A 331 -15.47 8.59 21.50
C VAL A 331 -16.73 9.29 20.93
N SER A 332 -17.85 9.26 21.65
CA SER A 332 -19.10 9.90 21.22
C SER A 332 -19.05 11.42 21.17
N VAL A 333 -18.16 12.05 21.93
CA VAL A 333 -18.04 13.52 21.95
C VAL A 333 -16.99 14.06 20.98
N PHE A 334 -16.25 13.19 20.29
CA PHE A 334 -15.27 13.61 19.31
C PHE A 334 -15.95 14.20 18.08
N GLU A 335 -15.27 15.11 17.40
CA GLU A 335 -15.54 15.57 16.04
C GLU A 335 -14.36 15.16 15.15
N GLY A 336 -14.61 14.91 13.87
CA GLY A 336 -13.58 14.40 12.94
C GLY A 336 -13.74 12.93 12.57
N SER A 337 -12.79 12.45 11.76
CA SER A 337 -12.72 11.08 11.23
C SER A 337 -11.62 10.33 11.98
N VAL A 338 -12.00 9.28 12.71
CA VAL A 338 -11.11 8.60 13.66
C VAL A 338 -11.20 7.08 13.52
N ALA A 339 -10.05 6.43 13.65
CA ALA A 339 -9.87 5.01 13.90
C ALA A 339 -8.98 4.85 15.13
N ILE A 340 -9.54 4.29 16.21
CA ILE A 340 -8.92 4.26 17.53
C ILE A 340 -8.73 2.82 17.97
N GLY A 341 -7.55 2.52 18.51
CA GLY A 341 -7.30 1.31 19.30
C GLY A 341 -6.92 1.70 20.72
N MET A 342 -7.45 1.02 21.73
CA MET A 342 -7.19 1.34 23.13
C MET A 342 -7.12 0.08 24.01
N SER A 343 -6.17 0.06 24.95
CA SER A 343 -6.08 -0.94 26.01
C SER A 343 -6.25 -0.28 27.39
N SER A 344 -6.64 -1.05 28.41
CA SER A 344 -6.78 -0.54 29.78
C SER A 344 -6.40 -1.57 30.83
N ALA A 345 -5.75 -1.12 31.90
CA ALA A 345 -5.44 -1.97 33.05
C ALA A 345 -6.69 -2.48 33.80
N ALA A 346 -7.84 -1.80 33.63
CA ALA A 346 -9.12 -2.21 34.22
C ALA A 346 -9.75 -3.42 33.52
N ALA A 347 -9.36 -3.68 32.27
CA ALA A 347 -9.80 -4.82 31.46
C ALA A 347 -8.60 -5.31 30.62
N PRO A 348 -7.59 -5.91 31.26
CA PRO A 348 -6.27 -6.14 30.66
C PRO A 348 -6.27 -7.16 29.53
N ASP A 349 -7.31 -8.00 29.43
CA ASP A 349 -7.46 -9.01 28.37
C ASP A 349 -8.26 -8.48 27.17
N ASP A 350 -8.75 -7.24 27.23
CA ASP A 350 -9.63 -6.68 26.22
C ASP A 350 -8.94 -5.57 25.41
N LEU A 351 -9.25 -5.53 24.12
CA LEU A 351 -8.89 -4.43 23.23
C LEU A 351 -10.16 -3.71 22.77
N LEU A 352 -10.17 -2.39 22.86
CA LEU A 352 -11.29 -1.55 22.43
C LEU A 352 -10.96 -0.83 21.13
N LEU A 353 -11.91 -0.86 20.19
CA LEU A 353 -11.78 -0.21 18.89
C LEU A 353 -12.94 0.74 18.63
N ALA A 354 -12.68 1.85 17.95
CA ALA A 354 -13.73 2.74 17.47
C ALA A 354 -13.42 3.26 16.06
N LEU A 355 -14.41 3.27 15.18
CA LEU A 355 -14.30 3.82 13.83
C LEU A 355 -15.47 4.76 13.54
N ARG A 356 -15.17 5.96 13.03
CA ARG A 356 -16.18 6.91 12.55
C ARG A 356 -15.61 7.80 11.45
N GLY A 357 -16.39 8.01 10.40
CA GLY A 357 -16.00 8.77 9.19
C GLY A 357 -15.50 7.86 8.06
N SER A 358 -15.36 8.44 6.87
CA SER A 358 -14.96 7.73 5.64
C SER A 358 -13.45 7.61 5.44
N GLY A 359 -12.66 8.41 6.17
CA GLY A 359 -11.25 8.61 5.87
C GLY A 359 -10.31 7.56 6.46
N GLN A 360 -10.83 6.69 7.35
CA GLN A 360 -10.05 5.71 8.10
C GLN A 360 -10.69 4.33 7.97
N ALA A 361 -9.92 3.28 8.22
CA ALA A 361 -10.39 1.90 8.23
C ALA A 361 -9.78 1.12 9.40
N LEU A 362 -10.51 0.09 9.84
CA LEU A 362 -10.06 -0.90 10.82
C LEU A 362 -10.58 -2.27 10.42
N TYR A 363 -9.70 -3.25 10.56
CA TYR A 363 -9.96 -4.66 10.26
C TYR A 363 -9.57 -5.48 11.49
N VAL A 364 -10.42 -6.44 11.85
CA VAL A 364 -10.15 -7.40 12.92
C VAL A 364 -9.96 -8.77 12.28
N GLY A 365 -8.70 -9.19 12.16
CA GLY A 365 -8.32 -10.52 11.73
C GLY A 365 -8.62 -11.56 12.81
N LEU A 366 -9.20 -12.67 12.37
CA LEU A 366 -9.47 -13.86 13.16
C LEU A 366 -8.31 -14.84 12.96
N ALA A 367 -7.50 -15.05 13.99
CA ALA A 367 -6.39 -16.00 14.00
C ALA A 367 -6.57 -16.97 15.17
N GLU A 368 -5.92 -18.14 15.10
CA GLU A 368 -6.01 -19.13 16.18
C GLU A 368 -5.53 -18.50 17.51
N ASP A 369 -6.40 -18.54 18.52
CA ASP A 369 -6.20 -17.98 19.86
C ASP A 369 -5.79 -16.49 19.90
N SER A 370 -6.04 -15.70 18.83
CA SER A 370 -5.65 -14.29 18.77
C SER A 370 -6.58 -13.43 17.91
N PHE A 371 -6.71 -12.16 18.28
CA PHE A 371 -7.24 -11.12 17.38
C PHE A 371 -6.09 -10.25 16.93
N ILE A 372 -5.99 -10.01 15.62
CA ILE A 372 -5.00 -9.09 15.05
C ILE A 372 -5.76 -7.92 14.44
N VAL A 373 -5.41 -6.71 14.85
CA VAL A 373 -6.10 -5.50 14.39
C VAL A 373 -5.14 -4.64 13.60
N ALA A 374 -5.59 -4.19 12.43
CA ALA A 374 -4.83 -3.27 11.60
C ALA A 374 -5.76 -2.29 10.87
N SER A 375 -5.18 -1.19 10.40
CA SER A 375 -5.92 -0.22 9.59
C SER A 375 -6.03 -0.61 8.11
N GLU A 376 -5.33 -1.66 7.68
CA GLU A 376 -5.46 -2.28 6.36
C GLU A 376 -5.30 -3.81 6.46
N PRO A 377 -5.87 -4.59 5.52
CA PRO A 377 -5.76 -6.05 5.53
C PRO A 377 -4.31 -6.54 5.53
N TYR A 378 -3.38 -5.78 4.96
CA TYR A 378 -1.94 -6.08 4.92
C TYR A 378 -1.32 -6.28 6.30
N GLY A 379 -1.89 -5.65 7.34
CA GLY A 379 -1.42 -5.80 8.72
C GLY A 379 -1.94 -7.04 9.44
N ILE A 380 -2.90 -7.79 8.85
CA ILE A 380 -3.48 -8.99 9.46
C ILE A 380 -3.18 -10.28 8.68
N VAL A 381 -2.92 -10.19 7.37
CA VAL A 381 -2.83 -11.35 6.46
C VAL A 381 -1.66 -12.31 6.72
N GLU A 382 -0.69 -11.91 7.56
CA GLU A 382 0.38 -12.81 8.01
C GLU A 382 -0.17 -14.01 8.79
N GLU A 383 -1.15 -13.80 9.67
CA GLU A 383 -1.71 -14.88 10.51
C GLU A 383 -3.21 -15.09 10.32
N ALA A 384 -3.96 -14.08 9.86
CA ALA A 384 -5.41 -14.16 9.68
C ALA A 384 -5.81 -14.18 8.21
N THR A 385 -6.53 -15.22 7.79
CA THR A 385 -7.14 -15.31 6.44
C THR A 385 -8.57 -14.80 6.40
N GLU A 386 -9.21 -14.69 7.56
CA GLU A 386 -10.57 -14.20 7.72
C GLU A 386 -10.58 -12.94 8.58
N TYR A 387 -11.46 -11.99 8.25
CA TYR A 387 -11.54 -10.73 9.00
C TYR A 387 -12.93 -10.10 9.01
N LEU A 388 -13.16 -9.30 10.05
CA LEU A 388 -14.27 -8.35 10.13
C LEU A 388 -13.80 -6.94 9.73
N ARG A 389 -14.44 -6.34 8.72
CA ARG A 389 -14.24 -4.92 8.35
C ARG A 389 -15.19 -4.04 9.15
N MET A 390 -14.66 -3.04 9.85
CA MET A 390 -15.50 -2.06 10.55
C MET A 390 -16.09 -1.03 9.57
N ASP A 391 -17.29 -0.54 9.87
CA ASP A 391 -17.99 0.51 9.10
C ASP A 391 -18.04 1.82 9.91
N GLY A 392 -17.48 2.89 9.33
CA GLY A 392 -17.43 4.23 9.93
C GLY A 392 -18.55 5.17 9.50
N GLU A 393 -19.39 4.80 8.52
CA GLU A 393 -20.28 5.72 7.80
C GLU A 393 -21.75 5.35 7.89
N THR A 394 -22.09 4.06 7.98
CA THR A 394 -23.49 3.63 8.01
C THR A 394 -24.11 3.93 9.38
N PRO A 395 -25.22 4.70 9.44
CA PRO A 395 -25.96 4.89 10.69
C PRO A 395 -26.72 3.62 11.07
N ALA A 396 -26.53 3.14 12.30
CA ALA A 396 -27.29 2.01 12.82
C ALA A 396 -28.78 2.34 13.04
N ASN A 397 -29.09 3.62 13.30
CA ASN A 397 -30.44 4.11 13.55
C ASN A 397 -30.78 5.24 12.56
N PRO A 398 -31.63 4.97 11.55
CA PRO A 398 -32.06 5.98 10.58
C PRO A 398 -32.80 7.18 11.18
N ASP A 399 -33.44 7.01 12.35
CA ASP A 399 -34.14 8.08 13.06
C ASP A 399 -33.18 9.00 13.83
N ASN A 400 -31.95 8.54 14.09
CA ASN A 400 -30.88 9.33 14.69
C ASN A 400 -29.53 9.05 14.00
N PRO A 401 -29.38 9.45 12.73
CA PRO A 401 -28.28 9.02 11.88
C PRO A 401 -26.95 9.69 12.24
N ASN A 402 -26.96 10.76 13.03
CA ASN A 402 -25.74 11.40 13.48
C ASN A 402 -25.18 10.74 14.74
N ALA A 403 -26.03 10.39 15.71
CA ALA A 403 -25.58 9.78 16.95
C ALA A 403 -25.24 8.29 16.81
N SER A 404 -25.84 7.59 15.84
CA SER A 404 -25.68 6.15 15.64
C SER A 404 -24.63 5.76 14.59
N ARG A 405 -23.95 6.74 14.00
CA ARG A 405 -22.97 6.52 12.92
C ARG A 405 -21.65 5.98 13.43
N GLY A 406 -21.10 5.00 12.72
CA GLY A 406 -19.83 4.37 13.06
C GLY A 406 -20.02 3.22 14.04
N GLN A 407 -18.92 2.56 14.36
CA GLN A 407 -18.92 1.33 15.15
C GLN A 407 -17.87 1.37 16.27
N ILE A 408 -18.19 0.72 17.38
CA ILE A 408 -17.32 0.53 18.54
C ILE A 408 -17.30 -0.96 18.87
N LEU A 409 -16.10 -1.53 18.98
CA LEU A 409 -15.89 -2.94 19.29
C LEU A 409 -15.17 -3.11 20.62
N ARG A 410 -15.50 -4.18 21.33
CA ARG A 410 -14.70 -4.76 22.41
C ARG A 410 -14.32 -6.17 22.00
N LEU A 411 -13.02 -6.40 21.87
CA LEU A 411 -12.42 -7.71 21.59
C LEU A 411 -11.98 -8.32 22.92
N ARG A 412 -12.42 -9.54 23.20
CA ARG A 412 -12.13 -10.25 24.45
C ARG A 412 -11.09 -11.34 24.23
N GLY A 413 -9.90 -11.18 24.79
CA GLY A 413 -8.78 -12.12 24.62
C GLY A 413 -9.11 -13.57 25.01
N ARG A 414 -9.97 -13.78 26.02
CA ARG A 414 -10.42 -15.12 26.44
C ARG A 414 -11.20 -15.93 25.39
N ALA A 415 -11.66 -15.27 24.32
CA ALA A 415 -12.39 -15.85 23.21
C ALA A 415 -11.77 -15.35 21.88
N ALA A 416 -10.45 -15.16 21.88
CA ALA A 416 -9.73 -14.66 20.73
C ALA A 416 -9.80 -15.63 19.53
N GLY A 417 -9.86 -15.07 18.33
CA GLY A 417 -10.07 -15.83 17.09
C GLY A 417 -11.53 -16.13 16.76
N GLU A 418 -12.45 -16.02 17.73
CA GLU A 418 -13.85 -16.40 17.58
C GLU A 418 -14.79 -15.18 17.56
N ILE A 419 -15.89 -15.26 16.80
CA ILE A 419 -16.85 -14.14 16.68
C ILE A 419 -17.51 -13.82 18.03
N GLU A 420 -17.70 -14.80 18.90
CA GLU A 420 -18.23 -14.64 20.26
C GLU A 420 -17.34 -13.76 21.15
N GLY A 421 -16.06 -13.60 20.79
CA GLY A 421 -15.14 -12.68 21.43
C GLY A 421 -15.35 -11.22 21.05
N ILE A 422 -16.23 -10.91 20.10
CA ILE A 422 -16.45 -9.56 19.55
C ILE A 422 -17.80 -9.00 20.00
N ASP A 423 -17.79 -8.01 20.89
CA ASP A 423 -18.97 -7.16 21.12
C ASP A 423 -18.92 -5.94 20.20
N ARG A 424 -19.97 -5.70 19.41
CA ARG A 424 -20.08 -4.53 18.53
C ARG A 424 -21.33 -3.70 18.86
N VAL A 425 -21.14 -2.40 19.00
CA VAL A 425 -22.21 -1.41 19.26
C VAL A 425 -22.03 -0.17 18.38
N ALA A 426 -23.13 0.54 18.14
CA ALA A 426 -23.11 1.87 17.56
C ALA A 426 -22.75 2.92 18.62
N TYR A 427 -22.42 4.14 18.17
CA TYR A 427 -22.06 5.25 19.05
C TYR A 427 -23.19 5.67 20.01
N ASP A 428 -24.46 5.49 19.63
CA ASP A 428 -25.62 5.74 20.49
C ASP A 428 -25.92 4.59 21.47
N GLY A 429 -25.15 3.51 21.44
CA GLY A 429 -25.31 2.32 22.26
C GLY A 429 -26.20 1.24 21.65
N THR A 430 -26.69 1.41 20.43
CA THR A 430 -27.44 0.36 19.72
C THR A 430 -26.57 -0.88 19.52
N ALA A 431 -27.06 -2.05 19.92
CA ALA A 431 -26.35 -3.31 19.73
C ALA A 431 -26.32 -3.71 18.24
N LEU A 432 -25.15 -4.12 17.76
CA LEU A 432 -24.88 -4.50 16.37
C LEU A 432 -24.17 -5.86 16.36
N PRO A 433 -24.85 -6.98 16.67
CA PRO A 433 -24.20 -8.28 16.78
C PRO A 433 -23.44 -8.64 15.49
N VAL A 434 -22.30 -9.31 15.65
CA VAL A 434 -21.49 -9.83 14.54
C VAL A 434 -21.98 -11.22 14.18
N THR A 435 -22.02 -11.52 12.89
CA THR A 435 -22.43 -12.81 12.34
C THR A 435 -21.42 -13.29 11.31
N ASN A 436 -21.49 -14.56 10.90
CA ASN A 436 -20.65 -15.09 9.82
C ASN A 436 -20.83 -14.33 8.48
N ALA A 437 -21.95 -13.62 8.29
CA ALA A 437 -22.16 -12.80 7.08
C ALA A 437 -21.35 -11.50 7.09
N ASP A 438 -20.80 -11.10 8.24
CA ASP A 438 -19.92 -9.93 8.38
C ASP A 438 -18.44 -10.29 8.13
N ILE A 439 -18.10 -11.59 8.06
CA ILE A 439 -16.72 -12.07 7.91
C ILE A 439 -16.37 -12.20 6.43
N ALA A 440 -15.23 -11.63 6.05
CA ALA A 440 -14.67 -11.67 4.70
C ALA A 440 -13.38 -12.49 4.67
N GLU A 441 -13.09 -13.10 3.53
CA GLU A 441 -11.83 -13.80 3.26
C GLU A 441 -10.82 -12.84 2.60
N ALA A 442 -9.57 -12.92 3.01
CA ALA A 442 -8.50 -12.11 2.44
C ALA A 442 -8.04 -12.64 1.08
N GLU A 443 -8.18 -11.82 0.04
CA GLU A 443 -7.72 -12.15 -1.32
C GLU A 443 -6.27 -11.68 -1.61
N VAL A 444 -5.56 -11.17 -0.60
CA VAL A 444 -4.18 -10.68 -0.67
C VAL A 444 -3.33 -11.41 0.35
N THR A 445 -2.07 -11.68 -0.02
CA THR A 445 -1.08 -12.31 0.86
C THR A 445 0.08 -11.34 1.15
N THR A 446 0.93 -11.68 2.12
CA THR A 446 2.17 -10.94 2.39
C THR A 446 3.13 -10.91 1.19
N ARG A 447 3.05 -11.91 0.29
CA ARG A 447 3.84 -11.97 -0.96
C ARG A 447 3.53 -10.82 -1.90
N ASP A 448 2.25 -10.44 -1.98
CA ASP A 448 1.77 -9.46 -2.96
C ASP A 448 2.24 -8.02 -2.62
N ILE A 449 2.63 -7.79 -1.37
CA ILE A 449 3.03 -6.48 -0.81
C ILE A 449 4.50 -6.41 -0.41
N ASP A 450 5.28 -7.45 -0.70
CA ASP A 450 6.71 -7.48 -0.42
C ASP A 450 7.45 -6.44 -1.26
N ARG A 451 8.47 -5.79 -0.66
CA ARG A 451 9.34 -4.82 -1.36
C ARG A 451 10.52 -5.54 -2.06
N GLY A 452 10.83 -6.77 -1.67
CA GLY A 452 12.05 -7.46 -2.07
C GLY A 452 13.30 -6.62 -1.73
N ASP A 453 14.33 -6.74 -2.56
CA ASP A 453 15.60 -6.04 -2.38
C ASP A 453 15.60 -4.59 -2.91
N HIS A 454 14.43 -4.06 -3.28
CA HIS A 454 14.35 -2.69 -3.78
C HIS A 454 14.44 -1.68 -2.63
N PRO A 455 15.17 -0.56 -2.79
CA PRO A 455 15.22 0.49 -1.77
C PRO A 455 13.86 1.18 -1.58
N HIS A 456 13.05 1.27 -2.64
CA HIS A 456 11.78 1.98 -2.65
C HIS A 456 10.72 1.16 -3.39
N TYR A 457 9.49 1.09 -2.86
CA TYR A 457 8.35 0.46 -3.55
C TYR A 457 8.13 1.02 -4.95
N LEU A 458 8.28 2.33 -5.13
CA LEU A 458 8.17 2.96 -6.45
C LEU A 458 9.14 2.35 -7.47
N LEU A 459 10.42 2.14 -7.11
CA LEU A 459 11.39 1.55 -8.03
C LEU A 459 11.07 0.08 -8.32
N LYS A 460 10.62 -0.67 -7.31
CA LYS A 460 10.11 -2.03 -7.51
C LYS A 460 9.00 -2.03 -8.55
N GLU A 461 7.98 -1.22 -8.36
CA GLU A 461 6.78 -1.21 -9.19
C GLU A 461 7.04 -0.68 -10.61
N ILE A 462 7.94 0.30 -10.77
CA ILE A 462 8.45 0.69 -12.11
C ILE A 462 9.14 -0.51 -12.77
N SER A 463 9.96 -1.26 -12.02
CA SER A 463 10.70 -2.43 -12.53
C SER A 463 9.78 -3.61 -12.87
N GLU A 464 8.69 -3.80 -12.12
CA GLU A 464 7.68 -4.84 -12.32
C GLU A 464 6.67 -4.51 -13.43
N SER A 465 6.55 -3.24 -13.81
CA SER A 465 5.59 -2.76 -14.82
C SER A 465 5.54 -3.58 -16.12
N PRO A 466 6.66 -4.04 -16.72
CA PRO A 466 6.62 -4.93 -17.89
C PRO A 466 5.90 -6.25 -17.62
N ARG A 467 6.12 -6.85 -16.45
CA ARG A 467 5.47 -8.11 -16.06
C ARG A 467 3.98 -7.90 -15.81
N SER A 468 3.59 -6.83 -15.10
CA SER A 468 2.17 -6.48 -14.89
C SER A 468 1.43 -6.21 -16.20
N PHE A 469 2.09 -5.54 -17.16
CA PHE A 469 1.55 -5.34 -18.50
C PHE A 469 1.33 -6.67 -19.21
N ARG A 470 2.33 -7.57 -19.22
CA ARG A 470 2.21 -8.91 -19.83
C ARG A 470 1.10 -9.74 -19.20
N LYS A 471 1.01 -9.77 -17.87
CA LYS A 471 -0.05 -10.46 -17.13
C LYS A 471 -1.45 -9.94 -17.53
N THR A 472 -1.59 -8.64 -17.76
CA THR A 472 -2.85 -8.05 -18.21
C THR A 472 -3.28 -8.55 -19.58
N LEU A 473 -2.33 -8.80 -20.49
CA LEU A 473 -2.61 -9.35 -21.83
C LEU A 473 -2.94 -10.84 -21.82
N ARG A 474 -2.40 -11.59 -20.85
CA ARG A 474 -2.52 -13.04 -20.76
C ARG A 474 -3.99 -13.47 -20.75
N GLY A 475 -4.30 -14.47 -21.57
CA GLY A 475 -5.67 -15.00 -21.75
C GLY A 475 -6.62 -14.09 -22.55
N LYS A 476 -6.22 -12.87 -22.91
CA LYS A 476 -7.07 -11.87 -23.59
C LYS A 476 -6.55 -11.48 -24.97
N LEU A 477 -5.24 -11.66 -25.21
CA LEU A 477 -4.61 -11.50 -26.51
C LEU A 477 -4.05 -12.85 -26.94
N LEU A 478 -4.74 -13.54 -27.85
CA LEU A 478 -4.40 -14.90 -28.29
C LEU A 478 -3.70 -14.86 -29.65
N SER A 479 -2.76 -15.79 -29.91
CA SER A 479 -2.16 -15.96 -31.23
C SER A 479 -2.71 -17.20 -31.91
N ILE A 480 -3.61 -17.00 -32.88
CA ILE A 480 -4.27 -18.09 -33.61
C ILE A 480 -3.81 -18.03 -35.06
N ASP A 481 -3.23 -19.13 -35.56
CA ASP A 481 -2.70 -19.24 -36.93
C ASP A 481 -1.73 -18.09 -37.34
N GLY A 482 -0.95 -17.59 -36.37
CA GLY A 482 0.01 -16.50 -36.58
C GLY A 482 -0.62 -15.10 -36.65
N ARG A 483 -1.87 -14.95 -36.20
CA ARG A 483 -2.57 -13.67 -36.07
C ARG A 483 -2.98 -13.45 -34.62
N PHE A 484 -3.05 -12.19 -34.20
CA PHE A 484 -3.53 -11.86 -32.87
C PHE A 484 -5.02 -11.57 -32.86
N GLU A 485 -5.73 -12.10 -31.87
CA GLU A 485 -7.15 -11.87 -31.62
C GLU A 485 -7.38 -11.46 -30.17
N VAL A 486 -8.29 -10.50 -29.98
CA VAL A 486 -8.72 -10.06 -28.66
C VAL A 486 -9.94 -10.88 -28.24
N THR A 487 -9.87 -11.47 -27.06
CA THR A 487 -10.99 -12.22 -26.47
C THR A 487 -11.41 -11.58 -25.14
N VAL A 488 -12.72 -11.51 -24.94
CA VAL A 488 -13.35 -11.05 -23.69
C VAL A 488 -14.53 -11.98 -23.39
N ASP A 489 -14.77 -12.24 -22.11
CA ASP A 489 -15.89 -13.08 -21.65
C ASP A 489 -17.04 -12.24 -21.06
N GLU A 490 -18.11 -12.92 -20.62
CA GLU A 490 -19.29 -12.28 -20.02
C GLU A 490 -19.00 -11.59 -18.67
N SER A 491 -17.92 -11.94 -17.97
CA SER A 491 -17.50 -11.24 -16.75
C SER A 491 -16.93 -9.86 -17.07
N MET A 492 -16.29 -9.72 -18.24
CA MET A 492 -15.72 -8.46 -18.71
C MET A 492 -16.75 -7.60 -19.45
N ILE A 493 -17.50 -8.19 -20.38
CA ILE A 493 -18.58 -7.51 -21.10
C ILE A 493 -19.85 -8.39 -21.05
N PRO A 494 -20.77 -8.11 -20.11
CA PRO A 494 -21.99 -8.88 -19.98
C PRO A 494 -22.85 -8.84 -21.25
N ALA A 495 -23.61 -9.90 -21.49
CA ALA A 495 -24.47 -10.05 -22.67
C ALA A 495 -25.44 -8.87 -22.86
N GLU A 496 -25.95 -8.27 -21.78
CA GLU A 496 -26.82 -7.08 -21.86
C GLU A 496 -26.08 -5.85 -22.43
N VAL A 497 -24.82 -5.64 -22.01
CA VAL A 497 -23.99 -4.53 -22.48
C VAL A 497 -23.59 -4.77 -23.94
N ALA A 498 -23.19 -6.00 -24.27
CA ALA A 498 -22.88 -6.41 -25.64
C ALA A 498 -24.07 -6.20 -26.60
N ALA A 499 -25.29 -6.58 -26.18
CA ALA A 499 -26.50 -6.37 -26.96
C ALA A 499 -26.78 -4.89 -27.23
N LYS A 500 -26.67 -4.04 -26.20
CA LYS A 500 -26.84 -2.58 -26.32
C LYS A 500 -25.80 -1.91 -27.22
N LEU A 501 -24.58 -2.45 -27.29
CA LEU A 501 -23.55 -1.99 -28.22
C LEU A 501 -23.91 -2.38 -29.66
N GLY A 502 -24.28 -3.64 -29.89
CA GLY A 502 -24.59 -4.17 -31.22
C GLY A 502 -25.87 -3.59 -31.84
N ASP A 503 -26.90 -3.32 -31.03
CA ASP A 503 -28.21 -2.88 -31.54
C ASP A 503 -28.34 -1.35 -31.76
N GLY A 504 -27.36 -0.55 -31.35
CA GLY A 504 -27.43 0.91 -31.49
C GLY A 504 -27.81 1.68 -30.24
N THR A 505 -28.21 1.01 -29.15
CA THR A 505 -28.70 1.68 -27.94
C THR A 505 -27.61 2.54 -27.31
N ILE A 506 -26.40 1.99 -27.15
CA ILE A 506 -25.25 2.77 -26.71
C ILE A 506 -24.71 3.60 -27.87
N THR A 507 -24.64 4.90 -27.64
CA THR A 507 -24.12 5.88 -28.60
C THR A 507 -22.99 6.73 -28.02
N THR A 508 -22.89 6.79 -26.68
CA THR A 508 -21.87 7.59 -25.98
C THR A 508 -21.08 6.72 -25.01
N VAL A 509 -19.75 6.88 -25.00
CA VAL A 509 -18.86 6.24 -24.04
C VAL A 509 -18.13 7.32 -23.24
N TYR A 510 -18.26 7.27 -21.92
CA TYR A 510 -17.49 8.07 -20.98
C TYR A 510 -16.42 7.20 -20.33
N VAL A 511 -15.16 7.55 -20.53
CA VAL A 511 -14.04 6.95 -19.79
C VAL A 511 -13.72 7.85 -18.61
N ILE A 512 -13.82 7.32 -17.40
CA ILE A 512 -13.67 8.09 -16.17
C ILE A 512 -12.61 7.51 -15.24
N GLY A 513 -12.01 8.39 -14.45
CA GLY A 513 -11.06 8.05 -13.40
C GLY A 513 -10.67 9.32 -12.63
N GLN A 514 -9.66 9.21 -11.77
CA GLN A 514 -9.04 10.34 -11.08
C GLN A 514 -7.52 10.25 -11.14
N GLY A 515 -6.83 11.39 -11.16
CA GLY A 515 -5.36 11.44 -11.20
C GLY A 515 -4.77 10.66 -12.37
N THR A 516 -3.77 9.82 -12.10
CA THR A 516 -3.13 8.92 -13.08
C THR A 516 -4.13 8.03 -13.82
N ALA A 517 -5.18 7.53 -13.16
CA ALA A 517 -6.22 6.71 -13.81
C ALA A 517 -7.05 7.52 -14.83
N ALA A 518 -7.25 8.83 -14.59
CA ALA A 518 -7.89 9.70 -15.58
C ALA A 518 -6.99 9.95 -16.81
N ILE A 519 -5.65 9.94 -16.63
CA ILE A 519 -4.70 10.04 -17.74
C ILE A 519 -4.66 8.73 -18.52
N ALA A 520 -4.64 7.57 -17.86
CA ALA A 520 -4.81 6.28 -18.51
C ALA A 520 -6.14 6.24 -19.30
N GLY A 521 -7.22 6.78 -18.72
CA GLY A 521 -8.52 6.92 -19.39
C GLY A 521 -8.49 7.75 -20.67
N GLN A 522 -7.58 8.72 -20.80
CA GLN A 522 -7.37 9.43 -22.07
C GLN A 522 -6.79 8.49 -23.13
N ALA A 523 -5.82 7.64 -22.78
CA ALA A 523 -5.29 6.64 -23.69
C ALA A 523 -6.36 5.63 -24.13
N VAL A 524 -7.21 5.18 -23.21
CA VAL A 524 -8.32 4.27 -23.53
C VAL A 524 -9.34 4.93 -24.45
N ALA A 525 -9.68 6.19 -24.19
CA ALA A 525 -10.60 6.96 -25.04
C ALA A 525 -10.03 7.18 -26.45
N ASP A 526 -8.75 7.52 -26.57
CA ASP A 526 -8.07 7.68 -27.86
C ASP A 526 -8.02 6.35 -28.63
N ALA A 527 -7.68 5.25 -27.95
CA ALA A 527 -7.69 3.92 -28.54
C ALA A 527 -9.09 3.53 -29.05
N LEU A 528 -10.14 3.76 -28.26
CA LEU A 528 -11.51 3.47 -28.65
C LEU A 528 -11.99 4.37 -29.78
N TYR A 529 -11.65 5.66 -29.76
CA TYR A 529 -12.01 6.62 -30.81
C TYR A 529 -11.52 6.18 -32.18
N ASP A 530 -10.26 5.73 -32.27
CA ASP A 530 -9.67 5.21 -33.51
C ASP A 530 -10.36 3.92 -34.00
N GLU A 531 -10.76 3.04 -33.07
CA GLU A 531 -11.37 1.74 -33.40
C GLU A 531 -12.85 1.84 -33.78
N VAL A 532 -13.60 2.85 -33.31
CA VAL A 532 -15.07 2.91 -33.51
C VAL A 532 -15.52 3.66 -34.77
N ASP A 533 -14.62 4.27 -35.55
CA ASP A 533 -14.92 4.95 -36.83
C ASP A 533 -16.18 5.85 -36.79
N GLY A 534 -16.32 6.63 -35.70
CA GLY A 534 -17.43 7.55 -35.48
C GLY A 534 -18.77 6.91 -35.05
N ARG A 535 -18.86 5.59 -34.90
CA ARG A 535 -20.05 4.87 -34.42
C ARG A 535 -20.45 5.24 -32.98
N LEU A 536 -19.46 5.54 -32.15
CA LEU A 536 -19.63 5.93 -30.75
C LEU A 536 -18.99 7.31 -30.52
N SER A 537 -19.67 8.16 -29.75
CA SER A 537 -19.08 9.39 -29.21
C SER A 537 -18.27 9.03 -27.97
N VAL A 538 -16.95 9.14 -28.04
CA VAL A 538 -16.04 8.76 -26.94
C VAL A 538 -15.48 10.00 -26.25
N GLN A 539 -15.50 10.04 -24.92
CA GLN A 539 -14.98 11.15 -24.12
C GLN A 539 -14.24 10.63 -22.88
N ALA A 540 -13.01 11.07 -22.67
CA ALA A 540 -12.33 10.95 -21.38
C ALA A 540 -12.63 12.17 -20.51
N ILE A 541 -13.11 11.95 -19.29
CA ILE A 541 -13.46 13.02 -18.36
C ILE A 541 -13.17 12.59 -16.91
N PRO A 542 -12.60 13.45 -16.05
CA PRO A 542 -12.48 13.12 -14.63
C PRO A 542 -13.85 12.77 -14.02
N ALA A 543 -13.90 11.79 -13.11
CA ALA A 543 -15.17 11.33 -12.56
C ALA A 543 -15.98 12.45 -11.88
N THR A 544 -15.29 13.35 -11.17
CA THR A 544 -15.88 14.55 -10.54
C THR A 544 -16.46 15.54 -11.55
N GLU A 545 -15.85 15.67 -12.73
CA GLU A 545 -16.36 16.55 -13.78
C GLU A 545 -17.61 15.95 -14.44
N LEU A 546 -17.65 14.63 -14.63
CA LEU A 546 -18.87 13.96 -15.08
C LEU A 546 -19.99 14.15 -14.06
N SER A 547 -19.77 13.81 -12.79
CA SER A 547 -20.80 13.91 -11.75
C SER A 547 -21.24 15.35 -11.47
N GLY A 548 -20.31 16.30 -11.53
CA GLY A 548 -20.58 17.73 -11.32
C GLY A 548 -21.32 18.39 -12.48
N PHE A 549 -20.99 18.03 -13.73
CA PHE A 549 -21.40 18.83 -14.89
C PHE A 549 -21.87 18.03 -16.12
N GLY A 550 -21.48 16.76 -16.24
CA GLY A 550 -21.76 15.93 -17.43
C GLY A 550 -22.96 14.98 -17.33
N LEU A 551 -23.47 14.70 -16.13
CA LEU A 551 -24.58 13.74 -15.96
C LEU A 551 -25.90 14.26 -16.54
N ARG A 552 -26.46 13.54 -17.53
CA ARG A 552 -27.81 13.75 -18.07
C ARG A 552 -28.88 13.08 -17.20
N LYS A 553 -30.15 13.46 -17.34
CA LYS A 553 -31.27 12.83 -16.60
C LYS A 553 -31.45 11.35 -16.97
N ASP A 554 -31.25 11.04 -18.24
CA ASP A 554 -31.29 9.70 -18.81
C ASP A 554 -29.92 9.43 -19.43
N MET A 555 -29.33 8.31 -19.03
CA MET A 555 -28.04 7.81 -19.47
C MET A 555 -28.14 6.38 -20.01
N SER A 556 -29.34 5.90 -20.34
CA SER A 556 -29.56 4.57 -20.94
C SER A 556 -28.81 4.35 -22.26
N ASP A 557 -28.45 5.43 -22.95
CA ASP A 557 -27.65 5.48 -24.18
C ASP A 557 -26.12 5.53 -23.93
N SER A 558 -25.71 5.47 -22.66
CA SER A 558 -24.34 5.72 -22.24
C SER A 558 -23.67 4.48 -21.65
N LEU A 559 -22.42 4.27 -22.04
CA LEU A 559 -21.48 3.36 -21.40
C LEU A 559 -20.47 4.17 -20.59
N VAL A 560 -20.29 3.81 -19.32
CA VAL A 560 -19.24 4.34 -18.46
C VAL A 560 -18.16 3.28 -18.29
N ILE A 561 -16.93 3.60 -18.68
CA ILE A 561 -15.74 2.80 -18.41
C ILE A 561 -15.01 3.46 -17.24
N ALA A 562 -15.14 2.90 -16.04
CA ALA A 562 -14.54 3.42 -14.83
C ALA A 562 -13.18 2.78 -14.56
N ILE A 563 -12.13 3.60 -14.42
CA ILE A 563 -10.76 3.15 -14.18
C ILE A 563 -10.34 3.54 -12.76
N SER A 564 -9.90 2.56 -11.97
CA SER A 564 -9.36 2.77 -10.62
C SER A 564 -8.37 1.68 -10.26
N GLN A 565 -7.22 2.02 -9.67
CA GLN A 565 -6.28 1.01 -9.16
C GLN A 565 -6.87 0.29 -7.93
N SER A 566 -7.31 1.06 -6.92
CA SER A 566 -7.77 0.50 -5.64
C SER A 566 -9.21 -0.02 -5.68
N GLY A 567 -10.01 0.46 -6.64
CA GLY A 567 -11.46 0.21 -6.68
C GLY A 567 -12.25 0.84 -5.53
N THR A 568 -11.59 1.60 -4.65
CA THR A 568 -12.19 2.25 -3.47
C THR A 568 -12.25 3.78 -3.60
N THR A 569 -11.76 4.36 -4.70
CA THR A 569 -11.75 5.82 -4.91
C THR A 569 -13.16 6.42 -4.81
N THR A 570 -13.44 7.13 -3.71
CA THR A 570 -14.78 7.63 -3.35
C THR A 570 -15.45 8.42 -4.47
N ASP A 571 -14.73 9.34 -5.11
CA ASP A 571 -15.27 10.18 -6.18
C ASP A 571 -15.67 9.39 -7.43
N THR A 572 -14.87 8.39 -7.81
CA THR A 572 -15.16 7.49 -8.94
C THR A 572 -16.38 6.64 -8.63
N ASN A 573 -16.38 6.02 -7.45
CA ASN A 573 -17.45 5.15 -6.96
C ASN A 573 -18.81 5.88 -6.87
N ARG A 574 -18.81 7.09 -6.30
CA ARG A 574 -20.02 7.94 -6.25
C ARG A 574 -20.50 8.34 -7.63
N THR A 575 -19.60 8.65 -8.56
CA THR A 575 -19.97 9.00 -9.93
C THR A 575 -20.62 7.82 -10.65
N VAL A 576 -20.07 6.61 -10.47
CA VAL A 576 -20.62 5.36 -11.00
C VAL A 576 -22.03 5.12 -10.46
N ASP A 577 -22.25 5.25 -9.15
CA ASP A 577 -23.58 5.06 -8.55
C ASP A 577 -24.63 5.96 -9.19
N VAL A 578 -24.33 7.25 -9.30
CA VAL A 578 -25.28 8.22 -9.86
C VAL A 578 -25.49 8.00 -11.36
N ALA A 579 -24.46 7.65 -12.12
CA ALA A 579 -24.60 7.33 -13.55
C ALA A 579 -25.48 6.07 -13.76
N LYS A 580 -25.23 5.01 -12.98
CA LYS A 580 -25.99 3.76 -13.01
C LYS A 580 -27.46 3.98 -12.62
N GLN A 581 -27.72 4.78 -11.58
CA GLN A 581 -29.09 5.19 -11.20
C GLN A 581 -29.85 5.92 -12.33
N ARG A 582 -29.13 6.52 -13.28
CA ARG A 582 -29.70 7.19 -14.46
C ARG A 582 -29.73 6.30 -15.71
N GLY A 583 -29.42 5.01 -15.57
CA GLY A 583 -29.54 4.00 -16.63
C GLY A 583 -28.25 3.67 -17.37
N ALA A 584 -27.11 4.25 -17.01
CA ALA A 584 -25.84 3.97 -17.68
C ALA A 584 -25.40 2.50 -17.49
N SER A 585 -24.87 1.92 -18.56
CA SER A 585 -24.11 0.67 -18.47
C SER A 585 -22.71 0.98 -17.95
N VAL A 586 -22.12 0.09 -17.15
CA VAL A 586 -20.86 0.35 -16.44
C VAL A 586 -19.91 -0.83 -16.60
N LEU A 587 -18.72 -0.58 -17.12
CA LEU A 587 -17.59 -1.50 -17.11
C LEU A 587 -16.49 -0.90 -16.23
N ALA A 588 -15.74 -1.74 -15.52
CA ALA A 588 -14.62 -1.30 -14.69
C ALA A 588 -13.30 -1.89 -15.17
N ILE A 589 -12.24 -1.07 -15.16
CA ILE A 589 -10.85 -1.52 -15.22
C ILE A 589 -10.25 -1.32 -13.84
N VAL A 590 -9.97 -2.41 -13.14
CA VAL A 590 -9.58 -2.37 -11.72
C VAL A 590 -8.53 -3.41 -11.39
N ASN A 591 -7.66 -3.08 -10.42
CA ASN A 591 -6.60 -4.00 -10.01
C ASN A 591 -6.96 -4.80 -8.76
N ARG A 592 -7.84 -4.29 -7.90
CA ARG A 592 -8.22 -4.94 -6.64
C ARG A 592 -9.53 -5.71 -6.80
N ARG A 593 -9.45 -7.04 -6.67
CA ARG A 593 -10.62 -7.92 -6.51
C ARG A 593 -11.38 -7.61 -5.22
N GLY A 594 -12.69 -7.86 -5.23
CA GLY A 594 -13.57 -7.60 -4.08
C GLY A 594 -13.63 -6.14 -3.64
N SER A 595 -13.39 -5.19 -4.54
CA SER A 595 -13.41 -3.76 -4.22
C SER A 595 -14.80 -3.14 -4.43
N ASP A 596 -15.08 -2.01 -3.78
CA ASP A 596 -16.36 -1.32 -3.93
C ASP A 596 -16.78 -1.09 -5.40
N LEU A 597 -15.82 -0.82 -6.29
CA LEU A 597 -16.08 -0.60 -7.71
C LEU A 597 -16.45 -1.90 -8.45
N THR A 598 -15.89 -3.06 -8.05
CA THR A 598 -16.24 -4.35 -8.68
C THR A 598 -17.70 -4.69 -8.44
N ASP A 599 -18.21 -4.38 -7.25
CA ASP A 599 -19.61 -4.66 -6.88
C ASP A 599 -20.60 -3.73 -7.61
N ARG A 600 -20.15 -2.53 -8.00
CA ARG A 600 -20.99 -1.53 -8.66
C ARG A 600 -21.03 -1.69 -10.17
N ALA A 601 -19.96 -2.22 -10.77
CA ALA A 601 -19.87 -2.41 -12.22
C ALA A 601 -20.80 -3.53 -12.72
N HIS A 602 -21.12 -3.53 -14.02
CA HIS A 602 -21.80 -4.65 -14.66
C HIS A 602 -20.79 -5.68 -15.18
N GLY A 603 -19.65 -5.21 -15.71
CA GLY A 603 -18.53 -6.05 -16.12
C GLY A 603 -17.21 -5.50 -15.62
N VAL A 604 -16.25 -6.39 -15.38
CA VAL A 604 -14.97 -6.04 -14.75
C VAL A 604 -13.83 -6.66 -15.57
N LEU A 605 -12.89 -5.80 -15.95
CA LEU A 605 -11.61 -6.19 -16.53
C LEU A 605 -10.52 -5.98 -15.50
N TYR A 606 -9.99 -7.07 -14.94
CA TYR A 606 -8.89 -7.00 -14.01
C TYR A 606 -7.57 -6.70 -14.72
N THR A 607 -6.80 -5.76 -14.18
CA THR A 607 -5.40 -5.56 -14.56
C THR A 607 -4.51 -6.59 -13.86
N SER A 608 -3.42 -7.00 -14.51
CA SER A 608 -2.52 -8.05 -14.03
C SER A 608 -3.31 -9.33 -13.72
N ASP A 609 -3.27 -9.83 -12.48
CA ASP A 609 -4.06 -10.96 -11.98
C ASP A 609 -5.18 -10.54 -10.99
N GLY A 610 -5.36 -9.23 -10.78
CA GLY A 610 -6.29 -8.69 -9.77
C GLY A 610 -5.76 -8.71 -8.33
N ARG A 611 -4.47 -9.07 -8.14
CA ARG A 611 -3.78 -9.16 -6.84
C ARG A 611 -2.47 -8.38 -6.78
N ASP A 612 -2.09 -7.73 -7.88
CA ASP A 612 -0.82 -7.01 -8.05
C ASP A 612 -0.81 -5.65 -7.33
N VAL A 613 -0.83 -5.67 -5.99
CA VAL A 613 -0.97 -4.48 -5.13
C VAL A 613 0.13 -3.46 -5.42
N GLU A 614 -0.26 -2.19 -5.52
CA GLU A 614 0.64 -1.04 -5.64
C GLU A 614 0.73 -0.37 -4.27
N MET A 615 1.89 -0.48 -3.63
CA MET A 615 2.19 0.02 -2.29
C MET A 615 2.75 1.45 -2.32
N SER A 616 3.42 1.83 -3.41
CA SER A 616 3.79 3.23 -3.64
C SER A 616 2.55 4.11 -3.74
N VAL A 617 2.59 5.26 -3.09
CA VAL A 617 1.55 6.29 -3.24
C VAL A 617 1.48 6.79 -4.69
N ALA A 618 2.64 6.98 -5.32
CA ALA A 618 2.71 7.38 -6.70
C ALA A 618 2.54 6.17 -7.62
N SER A 619 1.41 6.13 -8.33
CA SER A 619 1.05 5.02 -9.23
C SER A 619 1.98 4.88 -10.43
N THR A 620 2.34 3.64 -10.79
CA THR A 620 3.25 3.28 -11.88
C THR A 620 2.75 2.06 -12.67
N LYS A 621 2.93 0.83 -12.19
CA LYS A 621 2.50 -0.42 -12.86
C LYS A 621 1.01 -0.45 -13.16
N ALA A 622 0.19 0.18 -12.32
CA ALA A 622 -1.24 0.27 -12.57
C ALA A 622 -1.55 1.11 -13.82
N PHE A 623 -0.84 2.22 -14.07
CA PHE A 623 -1.02 3.03 -15.29
C PHE A 623 -0.79 2.21 -16.55
N TYR A 624 0.32 1.47 -16.61
CA TYR A 624 0.68 0.65 -17.76
C TYR A 624 -0.32 -0.49 -17.99
N SER A 625 -0.72 -1.16 -16.92
CA SER A 625 -1.70 -2.24 -16.99
C SER A 625 -3.09 -1.73 -17.38
N GLN A 626 -3.50 -0.54 -16.91
CA GLN A 626 -4.74 0.11 -17.33
C GLN A 626 -4.74 0.46 -18.82
N ILE A 627 -3.59 0.85 -19.38
CA ILE A 627 -3.44 1.04 -20.83
C ILE A 627 -3.60 -0.28 -21.57
N ALA A 628 -2.90 -1.35 -21.15
CA ALA A 628 -3.04 -2.67 -21.76
C ALA A 628 -4.51 -3.14 -21.80
N ALA A 629 -5.16 -3.11 -20.63
CA ALA A 629 -6.57 -3.44 -20.48
C ALA A 629 -7.48 -2.55 -21.34
N GLY A 630 -7.18 -1.25 -21.40
CA GLY A 630 -7.91 -0.27 -22.18
C GLY A 630 -7.86 -0.53 -23.69
N PHE A 631 -6.70 -0.90 -24.23
CA PHE A 631 -6.55 -1.23 -25.65
C PHE A 631 -7.33 -2.51 -26.03
N LEU A 632 -7.28 -3.54 -25.17
CA LEU A 632 -8.08 -4.76 -25.36
C LEU A 632 -9.58 -4.45 -25.32
N LEU A 633 -10.02 -3.69 -24.32
CA LEU A 633 -11.42 -3.29 -24.19
C LEU A 633 -11.88 -2.41 -25.36
N ALA A 634 -11.02 -1.52 -25.85
CA ALA A 634 -11.33 -0.67 -27.00
C ALA A 634 -11.65 -1.49 -28.26
N ILE A 635 -10.82 -2.49 -28.55
CA ILE A 635 -11.02 -3.39 -29.70
C ILE A 635 -12.29 -4.22 -29.51
N ALA A 636 -12.49 -4.82 -28.34
CA ALA A 636 -13.68 -5.63 -28.07
C ALA A 636 -14.99 -4.83 -28.16
N VAL A 637 -15.01 -3.61 -27.61
CA VAL A 637 -16.17 -2.71 -27.72
C VAL A 637 -16.43 -2.32 -29.17
N ALA A 638 -15.39 -2.04 -29.96
CA ALA A 638 -15.53 -1.72 -31.37
C ALA A 638 -16.09 -2.90 -32.18
N ASP A 639 -15.59 -4.12 -31.95
CA ASP A 639 -16.03 -5.32 -32.66
C ASP A 639 -17.50 -5.64 -32.36
N LEU A 640 -17.95 -5.42 -31.11
CA LEU A 640 -19.36 -5.54 -30.74
C LEU A 640 -20.24 -4.43 -31.33
N ALA A 641 -19.73 -3.19 -31.40
CA ALA A 641 -20.48 -2.06 -31.94
C ALA A 641 -20.52 -2.03 -33.47
N LEU A 642 -19.60 -2.74 -34.14
CA LEU A 642 -19.41 -2.79 -35.59
C LEU A 642 -19.15 -4.23 -36.09
N PRO A 643 -20.07 -5.19 -35.88
CA PRO A 643 -19.82 -6.61 -36.17
C PRO A 643 -19.58 -6.91 -37.65
N ASP A 644 -20.11 -6.09 -38.56
CA ASP A 644 -19.98 -6.27 -40.01
C ASP A 644 -18.76 -5.53 -40.61
N ARG A 645 -17.98 -4.81 -39.80
CA ARG A 645 -16.85 -4.01 -40.28
C ARG A 645 -15.63 -4.91 -40.51
N PRO A 646 -14.98 -4.83 -41.68
CA PRO A 646 -13.70 -5.49 -41.89
C PRO A 646 -12.63 -4.96 -40.94
N GLU A 647 -11.78 -5.84 -40.46
CA GLU A 647 -10.64 -5.48 -39.62
C GLU A 647 -9.81 -4.35 -40.25
N PRO A 648 -9.47 -3.28 -39.49
CA PRO A 648 -8.55 -2.25 -39.96
C PRO A 648 -7.17 -2.83 -40.31
N ALA A 649 -6.57 -2.37 -41.40
CA ALA A 649 -5.24 -2.85 -41.84
C ALA A 649 -4.13 -2.63 -40.79
N ASP A 650 -4.30 -1.64 -39.93
CA ASP A 650 -3.36 -1.28 -38.85
C ASP A 650 -3.53 -2.14 -37.58
N ARG A 651 -4.62 -2.92 -37.47
CA ARG A 651 -4.94 -3.64 -36.22
C ARG A 651 -3.92 -4.73 -35.90
N GLN A 652 -3.56 -5.57 -36.85
CA GLN A 652 -2.60 -6.66 -36.61
C GLN A 652 -1.19 -6.14 -36.25
N PRO A 653 -0.61 -5.13 -36.95
CA PRO A 653 0.61 -4.47 -36.50
C PRO A 653 0.53 -3.90 -35.07
N LEU A 654 -0.60 -3.29 -34.71
CA LEU A 654 -0.83 -2.77 -33.36
C LEU A 654 -0.88 -3.88 -32.30
N LEU A 655 -1.61 -4.98 -32.57
CA LEU A 655 -1.72 -6.10 -31.64
C LEU A 655 -0.38 -6.81 -31.43
N GLN A 656 0.41 -7.00 -32.50
CA GLN A 656 1.78 -7.49 -32.40
C GLN A 656 2.63 -6.56 -31.53
N ALA A 657 2.56 -5.24 -31.75
CA ALA A 657 3.31 -4.29 -30.95
C ALA A 657 2.84 -4.24 -29.48
N LEU A 658 1.56 -4.49 -29.21
CA LEU A 658 1.01 -4.59 -27.85
C LEU A 658 1.58 -5.83 -27.14
N HIS A 659 1.64 -6.97 -27.83
CA HIS A 659 2.28 -8.19 -27.36
C HIS A 659 3.77 -7.99 -27.05
N ASP A 660 4.50 -7.28 -27.90
CA ASP A 660 5.95 -7.08 -27.77
C ASP A 660 6.33 -5.93 -26.82
N LEU A 661 5.37 -5.08 -26.43
CA LEU A 661 5.60 -3.89 -25.63
C LEU A 661 6.27 -4.17 -24.27
N PRO A 662 5.92 -5.23 -23.51
CA PRO A 662 6.64 -5.60 -22.30
C PRO A 662 8.16 -5.74 -22.48
N GLU A 663 8.61 -6.33 -23.59
CA GLU A 663 10.04 -6.46 -23.86
C GLU A 663 10.67 -5.09 -24.17
N ALA A 664 9.96 -4.23 -24.91
CA ALA A 664 10.41 -2.86 -25.16
C ALA A 664 10.46 -2.00 -23.88
N MET A 665 9.53 -2.21 -22.95
CA MET A 665 9.54 -1.58 -21.62
C MET A 665 10.77 -2.04 -20.82
N ALA A 666 11.04 -3.35 -20.78
CA ALA A 666 12.21 -3.90 -20.09
C ALA A 666 13.53 -3.36 -20.66
N LYS A 667 13.65 -3.27 -21.98
CA LYS A 667 14.81 -2.64 -22.66
C LYS A 667 14.94 -1.15 -22.30
N SER A 668 13.84 -0.43 -22.17
CA SER A 668 13.83 0.98 -21.75
C SER A 668 14.27 1.13 -20.28
N LEU A 669 13.80 0.25 -19.39
CA LEU A 669 14.21 0.24 -17.98
C LEU A 669 15.71 -0.05 -17.81
N ALA A 670 16.28 -0.90 -18.66
CA ALA A 670 17.72 -1.18 -18.67
C ALA A 670 18.58 0.06 -18.98
N ARG A 671 17.98 1.15 -19.48
CA ARG A 671 18.65 2.46 -19.70
C ARG A 671 18.72 3.32 -18.43
N ARG A 672 18.37 2.80 -17.25
CA ARG A 672 18.33 3.57 -15.98
C ARG A 672 19.58 4.42 -15.72
N HIS A 673 20.78 3.91 -16.02
CA HIS A 673 22.02 4.67 -15.85
C HIS A 673 22.07 5.94 -16.74
N ASP A 674 21.56 5.89 -17.97
CA ASP A 674 21.48 7.06 -18.85
C ASP A 674 20.48 8.10 -18.30
N VAL A 675 19.39 7.62 -17.71
CA VAL A 675 18.37 8.43 -17.05
C VAL A 675 18.93 9.10 -15.79
N GLU A 676 19.61 8.34 -14.93
CA GLU A 676 20.27 8.83 -13.72
C GLU A 676 21.28 9.94 -14.03
N ARG A 677 22.11 9.74 -15.06
CA ARG A 677 23.08 10.75 -15.51
C ARG A 677 22.39 12.05 -15.92
N ALA A 678 21.32 11.96 -16.72
CA ALA A 678 20.59 13.13 -17.18
C ALA A 678 19.85 13.84 -16.03
N ALA A 679 19.20 13.09 -15.14
CA ALA A 679 18.52 13.61 -13.97
C ALA A 679 19.49 14.33 -13.03
N SER A 680 20.56 13.67 -12.63
CA SER A 680 21.57 14.22 -11.71
C SER A 680 22.25 15.48 -12.26
N ALA A 681 22.52 15.53 -13.57
CA ALA A 681 23.16 16.67 -14.19
C ALA A 681 22.25 17.91 -14.29
N HIS A 682 20.97 17.72 -14.60
CA HIS A 682 20.11 18.83 -15.03
C HIS A 682 18.96 19.16 -14.08
N ALA A 683 18.46 18.20 -13.29
CA ALA A 683 17.31 18.41 -12.43
C ALA A 683 17.58 19.39 -11.27
N PRO A 684 18.63 19.22 -10.44
CA PRO A 684 18.74 19.99 -9.21
C PRO A 684 18.99 21.49 -9.44
N SER A 685 19.71 21.84 -10.51
CA SER A 685 20.06 23.23 -10.83
C SER A 685 18.89 24.05 -11.40
N ARG A 686 17.78 23.40 -11.77
CA ARG A 686 16.65 24.03 -12.46
C ARG A 686 15.46 24.22 -11.53
N ARG A 687 14.98 25.47 -11.48
CA ARG A 687 13.84 25.83 -10.64
C ARG A 687 12.50 25.44 -11.26
N TYR A 688 12.29 25.78 -12.53
CA TYR A 688 11.03 25.57 -13.26
C TYR A 688 11.13 24.41 -14.23
N TRP A 689 10.10 23.59 -14.29
CA TRP A 689 10.10 22.33 -15.00
C TRP A 689 8.81 22.20 -15.80
N ALA A 690 8.88 21.54 -16.95
CA ALA A 690 7.74 21.26 -17.80
C ALA A 690 7.89 19.92 -18.51
N CYS A 691 6.76 19.31 -18.85
CA CYS A 691 6.67 18.15 -19.71
C CYS A 691 5.94 18.54 -21.00
N VAL A 692 6.41 18.08 -22.14
CA VAL A 692 5.72 18.32 -23.41
C VAL A 692 5.66 17.07 -24.27
N GLY A 693 4.65 17.00 -25.13
CA GLY A 693 4.49 15.92 -26.11
C GLY A 693 3.40 16.22 -27.13
N ASN A 694 3.36 15.42 -28.20
CA ASN A 694 2.40 15.56 -29.30
C ASN A 694 1.58 14.29 -29.50
N GLY A 695 0.29 14.44 -29.85
CA GLY A 695 -0.61 13.29 -30.02
C GLY A 695 -0.60 12.40 -28.78
N PRO A 696 -0.42 11.07 -28.91
CA PRO A 696 -0.31 10.16 -27.76
C PRO A 696 0.80 10.53 -26.77
N ASN A 697 1.90 11.18 -27.20
CA ASN A 697 2.95 11.62 -26.28
C ASN A 697 2.49 12.73 -25.32
N LEU A 698 1.37 13.42 -25.58
CA LEU A 698 0.78 14.34 -24.61
C LEU A 698 0.20 13.60 -23.40
N ILE A 699 -0.25 12.35 -23.58
CA ILE A 699 -0.69 11.48 -22.48
C ILE A 699 0.50 11.20 -21.56
N ALA A 700 1.64 10.80 -22.15
CA ALA A 700 2.89 10.62 -21.41
C ALA A 700 3.27 11.91 -20.67
N ALA A 701 3.32 13.06 -21.34
CA ALA A 701 3.67 14.33 -20.71
C ALA A 701 2.77 14.69 -19.52
N ARG A 702 1.46 14.43 -19.61
CA ARG A 702 0.49 14.68 -18.53
C ARG A 702 0.66 13.74 -17.34
N GLU A 703 0.98 12.48 -17.59
CA GLU A 703 1.30 11.51 -16.53
C GLU A 703 2.63 11.88 -15.85
N LEU A 704 3.67 12.18 -16.62
CA LEU A 704 4.96 12.60 -16.09
C LEU A 704 4.87 13.87 -15.25
N ARG A 705 4.02 14.81 -15.64
CA ARG A 705 3.72 16.00 -14.81
C ARG A 705 3.22 15.60 -13.43
N ILE A 706 2.32 14.63 -13.32
CA ILE A 706 1.81 14.15 -12.03
C ILE A 706 2.96 13.53 -11.24
N LYS A 707 3.67 12.56 -11.80
CA LYS A 707 4.75 11.86 -11.09
C LYS A 707 5.86 12.78 -10.63
N LEU A 708 6.34 13.66 -11.51
CA LEU A 708 7.40 14.59 -11.15
C LEU A 708 6.92 15.61 -10.09
N SER A 709 5.64 15.95 -10.05
CA SER A 709 5.09 16.81 -8.98
C SER A 709 5.01 16.07 -7.65
N GLU A 710 4.59 14.80 -7.67
CA GLU A 710 4.51 13.95 -6.48
C GLU A 710 5.88 13.60 -5.89
N LEU A 711 6.88 13.36 -6.73
CA LEU A 711 8.21 12.90 -6.31
C LEU A 711 9.19 14.04 -6.02
N CYS A 712 9.15 15.11 -6.82
CA CYS A 712 10.13 16.20 -6.72
C CYS A 712 9.57 17.46 -6.05
N TYR A 713 8.30 17.46 -5.63
CA TYR A 713 7.59 18.58 -5.00
C TYR A 713 7.73 19.91 -5.76
N LYS A 714 7.69 19.83 -7.09
CA LYS A 714 7.70 20.98 -8.00
C LYS A 714 6.34 21.14 -8.66
N SER A 715 5.94 22.39 -8.90
CA SER A 715 4.83 22.66 -9.81
C SER A 715 5.34 22.53 -11.25
N ILE A 716 4.71 21.64 -12.02
CA ILE A 716 5.16 21.26 -13.36
C ILE A 716 4.01 21.48 -14.34
N ALA A 717 4.32 22.13 -15.48
CA ALA A 717 3.38 22.29 -16.57
C ALA A 717 3.39 21.07 -17.52
N ALA A 718 2.26 20.79 -18.16
CA ALA A 718 2.17 19.81 -19.24
C ALA A 718 1.47 20.44 -20.44
N ASP A 719 2.21 20.63 -21.53
CA ASP A 719 1.73 21.34 -22.73
C ASP A 719 1.96 20.50 -23.98
N SER A 720 1.29 20.85 -25.09
CA SER A 720 1.76 20.40 -26.39
C SER A 720 3.09 21.08 -26.72
N THR A 721 3.96 20.38 -27.44
CA THR A 721 5.32 20.87 -27.72
C THR A 721 5.31 22.27 -28.35
N GLU A 722 4.49 22.51 -29.36
CA GLU A 722 4.46 23.79 -30.06
C GLU A 722 3.84 24.91 -29.24
N ASP A 723 2.92 24.61 -28.31
CA ASP A 723 2.24 25.63 -27.52
C ASP A 723 3.13 26.15 -26.37
N LYS A 724 4.12 25.35 -25.94
CA LYS A 724 5.06 25.74 -24.88
C LYS A 724 5.77 27.07 -25.14
N LYS A 725 6.07 27.39 -26.40
CA LYS A 725 6.70 28.67 -26.78
C LYS A 725 5.78 29.88 -26.60
N HIS A 726 4.47 29.67 -26.53
CA HIS A 726 3.45 30.70 -26.39
C HIS A 726 3.05 30.97 -24.93
N ILE A 727 3.48 30.12 -23.98
CA ILE A 727 3.04 30.17 -22.58
C ILE A 727 4.13 30.80 -21.69
N ASP A 728 5.22 30.08 -21.43
CA ASP A 728 6.17 30.40 -20.37
C ASP A 728 7.63 30.03 -20.71
N LEU A 729 7.98 30.02 -22.01
CA LEU A 729 9.33 29.70 -22.46
C LEU A 729 10.44 30.58 -21.83
N SER A 730 10.10 31.81 -21.45
CA SER A 730 11.00 32.75 -20.78
C SER A 730 11.37 32.37 -19.34
N SER A 731 10.74 31.34 -18.75
CA SER A 731 11.08 30.83 -17.42
C SER A 731 12.35 29.97 -17.39
N GLU A 732 13.00 29.77 -18.55
CA GLU A 732 14.20 28.93 -18.74
C GLU A 732 14.05 27.50 -18.15
N PRO A 733 12.90 26.81 -18.34
CA PRO A 733 12.61 25.60 -17.61
C PRO A 733 13.47 24.41 -18.06
N LEU A 734 13.62 23.41 -17.19
CA LEU A 734 13.91 22.05 -17.63
C LEU A 734 12.69 21.52 -18.37
N ILE A 735 12.85 20.99 -19.59
CA ILE A 735 11.73 20.50 -20.39
C ILE A 735 11.98 19.04 -20.72
N LEU A 736 11.14 18.14 -20.19
CA LEU A 736 11.13 16.74 -20.58
C LEU A 736 10.20 16.54 -21.79
N ILE A 737 10.75 16.14 -22.91
CA ILE A 737 10.07 16.10 -24.22
C ILE A 737 9.81 14.65 -24.59
N CYS A 738 8.53 14.26 -24.62
CA CYS A 738 8.07 12.94 -25.04
C CYS A 738 7.96 12.92 -26.58
N ALA A 739 8.91 12.25 -27.24
CA ALA A 739 9.01 12.22 -28.71
C ALA A 739 9.15 10.79 -29.28
N ALA A 740 8.90 9.76 -28.48
CA ALA A 740 8.93 8.37 -28.94
C ALA A 740 7.85 8.13 -30.01
N GLY A 741 8.20 7.44 -31.08
CA GLY A 741 7.30 7.09 -32.20
C GLY A 741 6.94 8.25 -33.12
N LEU A 742 7.57 9.43 -33.00
CA LEU A 742 7.38 10.51 -33.97
C LEU A 742 8.11 10.19 -35.28
N GLU A 743 7.46 10.47 -36.41
CA GLU A 743 7.96 10.16 -37.74
C GLU A 743 7.74 11.33 -38.72
N GLY A 744 8.57 11.40 -39.77
CA GLY A 744 8.40 12.39 -40.83
C GLY A 744 8.36 13.84 -40.34
N SER A 745 7.38 14.60 -40.84
CA SER A 745 7.28 16.04 -40.57
C SER A 745 7.02 16.38 -39.10
N THR A 746 6.36 15.51 -38.33
CA THR A 746 6.11 15.77 -36.90
C THR A 746 7.40 15.72 -36.09
N ALA A 747 8.28 14.76 -36.38
CA ALA A 747 9.62 14.70 -35.79
C ALA A 747 10.46 15.93 -36.19
N ASP A 748 10.39 16.34 -37.46
CA ASP A 748 11.08 17.54 -37.94
C ASP A 748 10.61 18.80 -37.20
N ASP A 749 9.31 18.95 -36.97
CA ASP A 749 8.74 20.11 -36.28
C ASP A 749 9.10 20.12 -34.79
N VAL A 750 8.99 18.99 -34.08
CA VAL A 750 9.45 18.88 -32.69
C VAL A 750 10.95 19.19 -32.57
N SER A 751 11.77 18.75 -33.52
CA SER A 751 13.22 19.05 -33.49
C SER A 751 13.53 20.54 -33.60
N LYS A 752 12.72 21.29 -34.36
CA LYS A 752 12.82 22.77 -34.45
C LYS A 752 12.43 23.40 -33.12
N GLU A 753 11.38 22.91 -32.47
CA GLU A 753 10.96 23.40 -31.15
C GLU A 753 12.04 23.15 -30.08
N VAL A 754 12.68 21.97 -30.08
CA VAL A 754 13.83 21.68 -29.20
C VAL A 754 14.95 22.71 -29.37
N ALA A 755 15.26 23.08 -30.63
CA ALA A 755 16.26 24.10 -30.93
C ALA A 755 15.85 25.50 -30.43
N ILE A 756 14.57 25.85 -30.58
CA ILE A 756 14.00 27.10 -30.03
C ILE A 756 14.11 27.10 -28.51
N PHE A 757 13.75 26.01 -27.84
CA PHE A 757 13.82 25.92 -26.38
C PHE A 757 15.24 26.16 -25.86
N LYS A 758 16.23 25.51 -26.46
CA LYS A 758 17.64 25.73 -26.09
C LYS A 758 18.10 27.16 -26.38
N ALA A 759 17.68 27.77 -27.49
CA ALA A 759 18.01 29.16 -27.80
C ALA A 759 17.48 30.14 -26.73
N HIS A 760 16.38 29.79 -26.07
CA HIS A 760 15.79 30.51 -24.94
C HIS A 760 16.28 30.02 -23.56
N LYS A 761 17.41 29.31 -23.51
CA LYS A 761 18.09 28.77 -22.30
C LYS A 761 17.31 27.71 -21.51
N SER A 762 16.17 27.25 -22.02
CA SER A 762 15.53 26.06 -21.50
C SER A 762 16.46 24.85 -21.62
N GLY A 763 16.24 23.85 -20.77
CA GLY A 763 16.99 22.61 -20.75
C GLY A 763 16.17 21.47 -21.33
N PRO A 764 16.11 21.29 -22.67
CA PRO A 764 15.36 20.20 -23.27
C PRO A 764 16.08 18.86 -23.06
N ILE A 765 15.41 17.90 -22.43
CA ILE A 765 15.78 16.48 -22.42
C ILE A 765 14.75 15.76 -23.28
N VAL A 766 15.19 15.01 -24.29
CA VAL A 766 14.30 14.37 -25.26
C VAL A 766 14.28 12.87 -25.07
N ILE A 767 13.10 12.27 -24.98
CA ILE A 767 12.90 10.83 -25.05
C ILE A 767 12.49 10.48 -26.47
N ALA A 768 13.32 9.75 -27.21
CA ALA A 768 13.16 9.52 -28.64
C ALA A 768 13.37 8.06 -29.03
N THR A 769 12.80 7.65 -30.17
CA THR A 769 13.04 6.32 -30.74
C THR A 769 14.51 6.15 -31.12
N GLU A 770 15.06 4.95 -30.89
CA GLU A 770 16.39 4.57 -31.36
C GLU A 770 16.59 4.88 -32.86
N GLY A 771 17.77 5.43 -33.19
CA GLY A 771 18.12 5.85 -34.55
C GLY A 771 17.77 7.31 -34.88
N GLU A 772 17.03 8.01 -34.01
CA GLU A 772 16.74 9.42 -34.21
C GLU A 772 17.97 10.32 -34.01
N THR A 773 18.25 11.20 -34.98
CA THR A 773 19.42 12.10 -34.98
C THR A 773 19.06 13.58 -35.00
N ARG A 774 17.79 13.92 -35.21
CA ARG A 774 17.32 15.32 -35.37
C ARG A 774 17.43 16.13 -34.07
N PHE A 775 17.42 15.49 -32.90
CA PHE A 775 17.39 16.15 -31.60
C PHE A 775 18.77 16.59 -31.06
N SER A 776 19.73 16.92 -31.92
CA SER A 776 21.08 17.35 -31.52
C SER A 776 21.12 18.63 -30.67
N ALA A 777 20.02 19.40 -30.68
CA ALA A 777 19.85 20.56 -29.83
C ALA A 777 19.47 20.21 -28.38
N ALA A 778 19.11 18.97 -28.04
CA ALA A 778 18.83 18.60 -26.67
C ALA A 778 20.06 18.77 -25.75
N LEU A 779 19.83 18.86 -24.43
CA LEU A 779 20.88 18.68 -23.42
C LEU A 779 21.27 17.20 -23.35
N ASP A 780 20.27 16.33 -23.35
CA ASP A 780 20.41 14.88 -23.42
C ASP A 780 19.28 14.28 -24.25
N VAL A 781 19.57 13.17 -24.92
CA VAL A 781 18.59 12.34 -25.62
C VAL A 781 18.63 10.96 -25.01
N ILE A 782 17.48 10.48 -24.53
CA ILE A 782 17.30 9.14 -23.96
C ILE A 782 16.54 8.31 -24.99
N TYR A 783 17.17 7.23 -25.44
CA TYR A 783 16.63 6.41 -26.51
C TYR A 783 15.77 5.26 -25.99
N VAL A 784 14.64 5.04 -26.64
CA VAL A 784 13.75 3.89 -26.41
C VAL A 784 13.61 3.04 -27.69
N PRO A 785 13.34 1.73 -27.59
CA PRO A 785 13.16 0.87 -28.75
C PRO A 785 12.04 1.35 -29.69
N GLN A 786 12.16 1.00 -30.97
CA GLN A 786 11.09 1.22 -31.94
C GLN A 786 9.88 0.34 -31.63
N THR A 787 8.69 0.93 -31.68
CA THR A 787 7.39 0.24 -31.56
C THR A 787 6.33 1.00 -32.37
N HIS A 788 5.09 0.52 -32.34
CA HIS A 788 3.97 1.15 -33.02
C HIS A 788 3.74 2.60 -32.55
N PRO A 789 3.53 3.59 -33.45
CA PRO A 789 3.36 4.99 -33.06
C PRO A 789 2.23 5.24 -32.05
N ARG A 790 1.14 4.45 -32.10
CA ARG A 790 0.02 4.53 -31.12
C ARG A 790 0.41 4.06 -29.71
N LEU A 791 1.50 3.29 -29.56
CA LEU A 791 1.97 2.73 -28.28
C LEU A 791 3.28 3.35 -27.79
N ALA A 792 4.05 4.02 -28.65
CA ALA A 792 5.39 4.52 -28.32
C ALA A 792 5.41 5.48 -27.12
N PHE A 793 4.32 6.20 -26.86
CA PHE A 793 4.19 7.06 -25.67
C PHE A 793 4.34 6.30 -24.36
N VAL A 794 4.01 5.00 -24.31
CA VAL A 794 4.21 4.15 -23.13
C VAL A 794 5.69 4.11 -22.74
N LEU A 795 6.59 4.01 -23.74
CA LEU A 795 8.04 4.01 -23.50
C LEU A 795 8.55 5.38 -23.05
N SER A 796 7.97 6.48 -23.56
CA SER A 796 8.21 7.83 -23.03
C SER A 796 7.85 7.90 -21.53
N THR A 797 6.72 7.33 -21.14
CA THR A 797 6.30 7.31 -19.72
C THR A 797 7.26 6.47 -18.86
N VAL A 798 7.70 5.30 -19.33
CA VAL A 798 8.66 4.44 -18.60
C VAL A 798 9.95 5.20 -18.27
N ILE A 799 10.54 5.85 -19.27
CA ILE A 799 11.75 6.66 -19.07
C ILE A 799 11.47 7.86 -18.15
N GLY A 800 10.33 8.52 -18.30
CA GLY A 800 10.00 9.66 -17.47
C GLY A 800 9.68 9.31 -16.01
N HIS A 801 9.09 8.14 -15.73
CA HIS A 801 8.92 7.61 -14.37
C HIS A 801 10.28 7.37 -13.71
N LEU A 802 11.21 6.72 -14.42
CA LEU A 802 12.60 6.57 -13.95
C LEU A 802 13.27 7.94 -13.76
N PHE A 803 13.07 8.89 -14.67
CA PHE A 803 13.63 10.23 -14.56
C PHE A 803 13.14 10.92 -13.29
N GLY A 804 11.85 10.81 -12.97
CA GLY A 804 11.31 11.40 -11.75
C GLY A 804 11.85 10.78 -10.48
N TYR A 805 12.05 9.47 -10.47
CA TYR A 805 12.70 8.78 -9.36
C TYR A 805 14.16 9.23 -9.18
N GLU A 806 14.97 9.19 -10.23
CA GLU A 806 16.38 9.60 -10.16
C GLU A 806 16.54 11.08 -9.86
N ALA A 807 15.63 11.92 -10.35
CA ALA A 807 15.64 13.34 -10.04
C ALA A 807 15.30 13.62 -8.57
N ALA A 808 14.36 12.86 -7.99
CA ALA A 808 14.06 12.94 -6.56
C ALA A 808 15.27 12.53 -5.72
N LEU A 809 15.96 11.43 -6.07
CA LEU A 809 17.20 11.02 -5.40
C LEU A 809 18.30 12.08 -5.52
N ALA A 810 18.48 12.67 -6.70
CA ALA A 810 19.48 13.71 -6.92
C ALA A 810 19.18 14.98 -6.12
N ILE A 811 17.90 15.35 -5.98
CA ILE A 811 17.47 16.48 -5.13
C ILE A 811 17.69 16.14 -3.66
N ASP A 812 17.30 14.95 -3.22
CA ASP A 812 17.46 14.49 -1.85
C ASP A 812 18.93 14.49 -1.42
N ALA A 813 19.82 13.96 -2.28
CA ALA A 813 21.26 13.93 -2.05
C ALA A 813 21.87 15.32 -1.81
N GLN A 814 21.32 16.39 -2.41
CA GLN A 814 21.79 17.76 -2.15
C GLN A 814 21.42 18.28 -0.75
N ALA A 815 20.36 17.75 -0.15
CA ALA A 815 19.92 18.13 1.19
C ALA A 815 20.69 17.39 2.31
N ARG A 816 21.40 16.30 1.99
CA ARG A 816 22.07 15.45 2.97
C ARG A 816 23.08 16.18 3.87
N PRO A 817 24.00 17.04 3.38
CA PRO A 817 24.93 17.74 4.26
C PRO A 817 24.23 18.66 5.27
N LEU A 818 23.11 19.28 4.88
CA LEU A 818 22.30 20.11 5.78
C LEU A 818 21.58 19.28 6.84
N ARG A 819 21.13 18.07 6.49
CA ARG A 819 20.51 17.12 7.42
C ARG A 819 21.51 16.59 8.45
N GLU A 820 22.67 16.13 8.01
CA GLU A 820 23.75 15.67 8.89
C GLU A 820 24.17 16.77 9.87
N ALA A 821 24.26 18.02 9.38
CA ALA A 821 24.53 19.18 10.23
C ALA A 821 23.44 19.41 11.29
N ARG A 822 22.16 19.36 10.90
CA ARG A 822 21.03 19.55 11.82
C ARG A 822 20.97 18.46 12.89
N ALA A 823 21.12 17.19 12.50
CA ALA A 823 21.10 16.07 13.43
C ALA A 823 22.23 16.16 14.46
N ALA A 824 23.44 16.56 14.03
CA ALA A 824 24.54 16.81 14.95
C ALA A 824 24.24 17.96 15.93
N ILE A 825 23.51 18.99 15.49
CA ILE A 825 23.11 20.13 16.35
C ILE A 825 22.12 19.64 17.40
N GLU A 826 21.07 18.95 16.99
CA GLU A 826 20.00 18.46 17.87
C GLU A 826 20.54 17.48 18.91
N SER A 827 21.34 16.50 18.49
CA SER A 827 21.98 15.53 19.39
C SER A 827 22.87 16.23 20.44
N LEU A 828 23.68 17.22 20.04
CA LEU A 828 24.53 17.95 20.99
C LEU A 828 23.70 18.80 21.97
N VAL A 829 22.57 19.36 21.53
CA VAL A 829 21.65 20.11 22.40
C VAL A 829 21.02 19.18 23.45
N GLU A 830 20.58 17.99 23.04
CA GLU A 830 20.00 16.98 23.92
C GLU A 830 21.01 16.45 24.94
N GLU A 831 22.19 16.01 24.49
CA GLU A 831 23.27 15.51 25.36
C GLU A 831 23.65 16.53 26.44
N THR A 832 23.64 17.81 26.08
CA THR A 832 24.13 18.88 26.95
C THR A 832 23.01 19.58 27.72
N ARG A 833 21.74 19.22 27.48
CA ARG A 833 20.55 19.89 28.02
C ARG A 833 20.62 21.42 27.89
N GLY A 834 21.22 21.90 26.80
CA GLY A 834 21.43 23.33 26.55
C GLY A 834 22.38 24.06 27.50
N GLN A 835 23.27 23.35 28.22
CA GLN A 835 24.16 23.95 29.21
C GLN A 835 25.50 24.47 28.66
N LEU A 836 25.80 24.28 27.38
CA LEU A 836 27.03 24.76 26.75
C LEU A 836 26.95 26.26 26.38
N SER A 837 28.07 26.97 26.46
CA SER A 837 28.19 28.29 25.84
C SER A 837 28.26 28.16 24.31
N GLY A 838 27.91 29.22 23.58
CA GLY A 838 27.91 29.20 22.11
C GLY A 838 29.27 28.87 21.48
N GLU A 839 30.39 29.30 22.08
CA GLU A 839 31.74 28.96 21.62
C GLU A 839 32.08 27.47 21.85
N GLU A 840 31.67 26.90 23.00
CA GLU A 840 31.87 25.48 23.29
C GLU A 840 31.00 24.59 22.42
N PHE A 841 29.78 25.02 22.13
CA PHE A 841 28.87 24.35 21.21
C PHE A 841 29.46 24.29 19.81
N LEU A 842 29.92 25.44 19.28
CA LEU A 842 30.56 25.52 17.97
C LEU A 842 31.82 24.65 17.89
N ALA A 843 32.70 24.70 18.89
CA ALA A 843 33.93 23.90 18.90
C ALA A 843 33.68 22.39 18.92
N ARG A 844 32.58 21.94 19.54
CA ARG A 844 32.20 20.52 19.59
C ARG A 844 31.53 20.03 18.31
N ILE A 845 30.81 20.90 17.61
CA ILE A 845 30.08 20.52 16.41
C ILE A 845 30.86 20.67 15.11
N GLU A 846 31.85 21.58 15.08
CA GLU A 846 32.72 21.82 13.92
C GLU A 846 33.34 20.54 13.29
N PRO A 847 33.77 19.53 14.07
CA PRO A 847 34.23 18.25 13.53
C PRO A 847 33.15 17.46 12.77
N SER A 848 31.89 17.60 13.14
CA SER A 848 30.73 16.93 12.52
C SER A 848 30.17 17.69 11.31
N LEU A 849 30.58 18.96 11.11
CA LEU A 849 30.12 19.83 10.01
C LEU A 849 31.14 19.96 8.86
N SER A 850 32.35 19.45 9.03
CA SER A 850 33.40 19.51 8.01
C SER A 850 33.26 18.32 7.04
N PRO A 851 33.17 18.57 5.71
CA PRO A 851 32.93 17.54 4.71
C PRO A 851 34.08 16.55 4.51
#